data_AF-A0A8S2ACW2-F1
#
_entry.id   AF-A0A8S2ACW2-F1
#
_cell.length_a   1.000
_cell.length_b   1.000
_cell.length_c   1.000
_cell.angle_alpha   90.00
_cell.angle_beta   90.00
_cell.angle_gamma   90.00
#
_symmetry.space_group_name_H-M   'P 1'
#
loop_
_entity.id
_entity.type
_entity.pdbx_description
1 polymer ?
#
loop_
_entity_poly.entity_id
_entity_poly.type
_entity_poly.pdbx_seq_one_letter_code
_entity_poly.pdbx_strand_id
1 'polypeptide(L)'
;MVAVILVTIGAIMSIKNFNNSFNNHHQQLGIGLYAIVWFQALLGFLRPPRGGKARRKWFIGHWIIGTSIAILGIINIYTGSWVYDKSYPLYDSKTCPFIERQFNCKSNGRPDNEYLKYRWQPSGCNLPRFNGLDFLGRIMRGKKLMFVGDSLSLNQWQSLTCLLHNAAPNTNSTVTRSPSGLSTFSFPAYNSSIMFSRNAFLVDIVGAPPKRVMKLDSISSGSLWKTADVLVFNSWHWWLHTGRKQPWDAIMSGNVTVKDMDRLVAYEKAMMTWAKWIDQNIDPSKTKVFFQGVSPDHGRASEWSKQGGKGSCIGETKPIMGSKYWAGPHRAEMVVAKVIKTMKNPARLMDVTLMSQLRKDGHPSVYGFGGHKMPDCSHWCLSGVPDSWNQLLTMAVVDVHRFAESITCHAWSPDHSMVALCPNNTEVHIYKSLSQDQWERLHVLQKHDQIVSGIDWSSKSNKIVSVSHDRNSYVWSMEGGEWVPTLVILRLNRAALCVQWSPKENKFAVGSGAKTVCICYYEQENNWWVSKLIRKRHESSVTSVAWHPNNILLATTSTDGKCRVFSTFIKGVDTKDSKAGSPAETKFGEQILQLDLSYSWAFGVKWSPSGNTLAYVGHSSMIYFVDDVGPSPLAQSVAFRDLPLRDVLFISEKMVIGVGYDSNPMVFAADDTGIWSFIRYIGEKKAASSNSSYSSQFSEAFGKFYGSQSKSATASDASESRGRVHDNCINSIVPLSKAGSPKVMRFSTSGLDGKVAIWDLENMEQELGNQF
;
A
#
# COMPACT_ATOMS: atom_id res chain seq x y z
N MET A 1 -26.62 23.53 12.42
CA MET A 1 -26.59 24.22 13.73
C MET A 1 -27.27 23.43 14.84
N VAL A 2 -28.53 23.01 14.68
CA VAL A 2 -29.28 22.28 15.73
C VAL A 2 -28.63 20.95 16.13
N ALA A 3 -28.13 20.16 15.16
CA ALA A 3 -27.41 18.91 15.44
C ALA A 3 -26.09 19.13 16.22
N VAL A 4 -25.41 20.25 15.96
CA VAL A 4 -24.17 20.61 16.66
C VAL A 4 -24.48 21.01 18.09
N ILE A 5 -25.50 21.82 18.32
CA ILE A 5 -25.96 22.23 19.65
C ILE A 5 -26.40 21.02 20.48
N LEU A 6 -27.12 20.06 19.87
CA LEU A 6 -27.53 18.82 20.54
C LEU A 6 -26.35 17.94 20.96
N VAL A 7 -25.32 17.86 20.12
CA VAL A 7 -24.07 17.14 20.45
C VAL A 7 -23.25 17.89 21.52
N THR A 8 -23.26 19.23 21.50
CA THR A 8 -22.61 20.06 22.54
C THR A 8 -23.30 19.91 23.89
N ILE A 9 -24.63 19.87 23.92
CA ILE A 9 -25.41 19.61 25.15
C ILE A 9 -25.10 18.20 25.66
N GLY A 10 -25.05 17.20 24.77
CA GLY A 10 -24.64 15.83 25.13
C GLY A 10 -23.22 15.74 25.71
N ALA A 11 -22.26 16.48 25.15
CA ALA A 11 -20.88 16.54 25.62
C ALA A 11 -20.75 17.26 26.98
N ILE A 12 -21.47 18.38 27.17
CA ILE A 12 -21.49 19.13 28.44
C ILE A 12 -22.16 18.30 29.55
N MET A 13 -23.25 17.60 29.23
CA MET A 13 -23.91 16.67 30.16
C MET A 13 -23.01 15.47 30.51
N SER A 14 -22.19 15.01 29.57
CA SER A 14 -21.18 13.98 29.81
C SER A 14 -20.04 14.46 30.72
N ILE A 15 -19.70 15.76 30.72
CA ILE A 15 -18.66 16.36 31.58
C ILE A 15 -19.19 16.61 33.00
N LYS A 16 -20.43 17.09 33.14
CA LYS A 16 -21.01 17.41 34.46
C LYS A 16 -21.26 16.18 35.35
N ASN A 17 -21.43 14.99 34.75
CA ASN A 17 -21.85 13.78 35.48
C ASN A 17 -20.72 12.77 35.73
N PHE A 18 -19.46 13.06 35.40
CA PHE A 18 -18.35 12.12 35.62
C PHE A 18 -17.32 12.69 36.61
N ASN A 19 -17.60 12.51 37.89
CA ASN A 19 -16.62 12.61 38.94
C ASN A 19 -16.12 11.18 39.23
N ASN A 20 -14.96 10.79 38.69
CA ASN A 20 -14.19 9.68 39.25
C ASN A 20 -12.72 9.72 38.83
N SER A 21 -11.87 9.65 39.84
CA SER A 21 -10.43 9.46 39.85
C SER A 21 -10.01 8.29 38.97
N PHE A 22 -9.32 8.51 37.83
CA PHE A 22 -8.26 7.67 37.23
C PHE A 22 -7.65 8.37 35.98
N ASN A 23 -6.37 8.09 35.70
CA ASN A 23 -5.53 8.80 34.74
C ASN A 23 -5.98 8.59 33.27
N ASN A 24 -6.62 9.61 32.70
CA ASN A 24 -7.29 9.59 31.40
C ASN A 24 -6.42 10.08 30.24
N HIS A 25 -5.13 9.73 30.17
CA HIS A 25 -4.23 10.33 29.18
C HIS A 25 -4.69 10.10 27.72
N HIS A 26 -5.24 8.92 27.40
CA HIS A 26 -5.72 8.60 26.06
C HIS A 26 -7.08 9.24 25.72
N GLN A 27 -7.93 9.52 26.71
CA GLN A 27 -9.18 10.27 26.54
C GLN A 27 -8.94 11.78 26.51
N GLN A 28 -7.98 12.29 27.27
CA GLN A 28 -7.50 13.67 27.17
C GLN A 28 -6.82 13.94 25.83
N LEU A 29 -6.10 12.97 25.28
CA LEU A 29 -5.57 13.03 23.91
C LEU A 29 -6.69 12.99 22.86
N GLY A 30 -7.72 12.17 23.04
CA GLY A 30 -8.88 12.13 22.13
C GLY A 30 -9.74 13.40 22.18
N ILE A 31 -10.01 13.93 23.38
CA ILE A 31 -10.69 15.22 23.60
C ILE A 31 -9.81 16.37 23.09
N GLY A 32 -8.50 16.29 23.29
CA GLY A 32 -7.52 17.21 22.75
C GLY A 32 -7.53 17.22 21.23
N LEU A 33 -7.54 16.05 20.59
CA LEU A 33 -7.64 15.93 19.13
C LEU A 33 -8.94 16.53 18.61
N TYR A 34 -10.06 16.26 19.29
CA TYR A 34 -11.37 16.79 18.93
C TYR A 34 -11.44 18.32 19.11
N ALA A 35 -10.86 18.85 20.19
CA ALA A 35 -10.72 20.28 20.43
C ALA A 35 -9.81 20.95 19.39
N ILE A 36 -8.73 20.27 18.96
CA ILE A 36 -7.81 20.74 17.93
C ILE A 36 -8.48 20.75 16.54
N VAL A 37 -9.32 19.75 16.22
CA VAL A 37 -10.15 19.74 15.00
C VAL A 37 -11.15 20.90 15.00
N TRP A 38 -11.82 21.14 16.13
CA TRP A 38 -12.72 22.30 16.29
C TRP A 38 -11.97 23.63 16.20
N PHE A 39 -10.79 23.72 16.80
CA PHE A 39 -9.94 24.91 16.75
C PHE A 39 -9.45 25.19 15.33
N GLN A 40 -9.07 24.16 14.57
CA GLN A 40 -8.73 24.28 13.16
C GLN A 40 -9.93 24.81 12.35
N ALA A 41 -11.12 24.22 12.53
CA ALA A 41 -12.33 24.66 11.84
C ALA A 41 -12.72 26.10 12.20
N LEU A 42 -12.64 26.48 13.47
CA LEU A 42 -12.92 27.85 13.95
C LEU A 42 -11.93 28.86 13.38
N LEU A 43 -10.63 28.52 13.36
CA LEU A 43 -9.61 29.34 12.70
C LEU A 43 -9.92 29.48 11.20
N GLY A 44 -10.45 28.42 10.57
CA GLY A 44 -11.02 28.39 9.22
C GLY A 44 -11.98 29.54 8.92
N PHE A 45 -12.89 29.86 9.86
CA PHE A 45 -13.87 30.94 9.74
C PHE A 45 -13.30 32.34 10.01
N LEU A 46 -12.25 32.44 10.84
CA LEU A 46 -11.54 33.71 11.12
C LEU A 46 -10.50 34.07 10.05
N ARG A 47 -10.76 33.69 8.79
CA ARG A 47 -9.84 33.87 7.67
C ARG A 47 -9.64 35.36 7.32
N PRO A 48 -8.41 35.89 7.39
CA PRO A 48 -8.17 37.30 7.07
C PRO A 48 -8.36 37.64 5.57
N PRO A 49 -8.68 38.91 5.24
CA PRO A 49 -8.83 39.40 3.86
C PRO A 49 -7.58 39.16 2.98
N ARG A 50 -7.76 39.11 1.65
CA ARG A 50 -6.66 38.88 0.69
C ARG A 50 -5.66 40.05 0.72
N GLY A 51 -4.35 39.75 0.69
CA GLY A 51 -3.27 40.75 0.51
C GLY A 51 -2.47 41.15 1.76
N GLY A 52 -2.93 40.84 2.97
CA GLY A 52 -2.24 41.22 4.21
C GLY A 52 -1.20 40.20 4.72
N LYS A 53 -0.14 40.68 5.40
CA LYS A 53 0.87 39.83 6.08
C LYS A 53 0.26 38.85 7.09
N ALA A 54 -0.90 39.20 7.68
CA ALA A 54 -1.65 38.36 8.62
C ALA A 54 -2.19 37.06 7.97
N ARG A 55 -2.53 37.08 6.67
CA ARG A 55 -3.07 35.91 5.96
C ARG A 55 -2.02 34.82 5.74
N ARG A 56 -0.76 35.21 5.53
CA ARG A 56 0.36 34.26 5.40
C ARG A 56 0.62 33.54 6.73
N LYS A 57 0.62 34.28 7.85
CA LYS A 57 0.77 33.69 9.19
C LYS A 57 -0.41 32.76 9.54
N TRP A 58 -1.64 33.18 9.25
CA TRP A 58 -2.83 32.36 9.44
C TRP A 58 -2.78 31.06 8.61
N PHE A 59 -2.38 31.14 7.34
CA PHE A 59 -2.28 29.97 6.46
C PHE A 59 -1.25 28.96 6.97
N ILE A 60 -0.06 29.42 7.39
CA ILE A 60 0.98 28.55 7.94
C ILE A 60 0.50 27.87 9.23
N GLY A 61 -0.12 28.61 10.15
CA GLY A 61 -0.66 28.05 11.39
C GLY A 61 -1.78 27.03 11.15
N HIS A 62 -2.74 27.36 10.29
CA HIS A 62 -3.85 26.47 9.94
C HIS A 62 -3.37 25.22 9.17
N TRP A 63 -2.34 25.35 8.32
CA TRP A 63 -1.73 24.24 7.60
C TRP A 63 -0.97 23.31 8.56
N ILE A 64 -0.15 23.84 9.47
CA ILE A 64 0.55 23.04 10.48
C ILE A 64 -0.44 22.25 11.34
N ILE A 65 -1.53 22.88 11.79
CA ILE A 65 -2.58 22.22 12.58
C ILE A 65 -3.27 21.12 11.74
N GLY A 66 -3.64 21.42 10.49
CA GLY A 66 -4.27 20.43 9.59
C GLY A 66 -3.37 19.23 9.29
N THR A 67 -2.08 19.46 9.05
CA THR A 67 -1.08 18.41 8.84
C THR A 67 -0.84 17.61 10.12
N SER A 68 -0.84 18.26 11.30
CA SER A 68 -0.69 17.57 12.59
C SER A 68 -1.90 16.67 12.91
N ILE A 69 -3.12 17.12 12.59
CA ILE A 69 -4.35 16.30 12.70
C ILE A 69 -4.29 15.11 11.73
N ALA A 70 -3.84 15.33 10.49
CA ALA A 70 -3.71 14.27 9.49
C ALA A 70 -2.64 13.22 9.86
N ILE A 71 -1.50 13.66 10.42
CA ILE A 71 -0.44 12.77 10.93
C ILE A 71 -0.93 11.99 12.16
N LEU A 72 -1.69 12.61 13.06
CA LEU A 72 -2.29 11.91 14.21
C LEU A 72 -3.42 10.96 13.79
N GLY A 73 -4.00 11.15 12.59
CA GLY A 73 -5.01 10.29 11.98
C GLY A 73 -4.47 9.14 11.13
N ILE A 74 -3.15 8.86 11.15
CA ILE A 74 -2.56 7.73 10.40
C ILE A 74 -3.30 6.42 10.77
N ILE A 75 -3.78 5.73 9.72
CA ILE A 75 -4.66 4.56 9.78
C ILE A 75 -4.01 3.44 10.60
N ASN A 76 -4.52 3.20 11.80
CA ASN A 76 -4.14 2.04 12.60
C ASN A 76 -5.05 0.86 12.23
N ILE A 77 -4.50 -0.15 11.57
CA ILE A 77 -5.23 -1.36 11.16
C ILE A 77 -5.68 -2.23 12.36
N TYR A 78 -5.13 -1.98 13.54
CA TYR A 78 -5.43 -2.68 14.78
C TYR A 78 -6.55 -2.00 15.60
N THR A 79 -7.06 -0.84 15.17
CA THR A 79 -8.21 -0.18 15.81
C THR A 79 -9.47 -0.27 14.93
N GLY A 80 -10.54 -0.82 15.48
CA GLY A 80 -11.68 -1.23 14.68
C GLY A 80 -12.76 -1.93 15.51
N SER A 81 -13.58 -2.71 14.82
CA SER A 81 -14.62 -3.54 15.43
C SER A 81 -14.80 -4.86 14.69
N TRP A 82 -15.38 -5.85 15.36
CA TRP A 82 -15.79 -7.10 14.71
C TRP A 82 -17.13 -6.92 14.02
N VAL A 83 -17.17 -7.32 12.75
CA VAL A 83 -18.36 -7.22 11.90
C VAL A 83 -18.77 -8.62 11.47
N TYR A 84 -20.07 -8.89 11.52
CA TYR A 84 -20.63 -10.13 11.05
C TYR A 84 -20.56 -10.20 9.51
N ASP A 85 -20.04 -11.30 9.00
CA ASP A 85 -19.89 -11.59 7.58
C ASP A 85 -20.26 -13.06 7.31
N LYS A 86 -21.31 -13.26 6.51
CA LYS A 86 -21.83 -14.59 6.16
C LYS A 86 -20.80 -15.47 5.43
N SER A 87 -19.85 -14.85 4.73
CA SER A 87 -18.85 -15.51 3.89
C SER A 87 -17.66 -16.08 4.68
N TYR A 88 -17.59 -15.83 5.99
CA TYR A 88 -16.64 -16.46 6.91
C TYR A 88 -17.22 -17.77 7.48
N PRO A 89 -16.42 -18.72 7.95
CA PRO A 89 -14.96 -18.70 8.00
C PRO A 89 -14.32 -18.91 6.62
N LEU A 90 -13.01 -18.69 6.53
CA LEU A 90 -12.26 -18.81 5.28
C LEU A 90 -12.00 -20.27 4.84
N TYR A 91 -12.19 -21.22 5.76
CA TYR A 91 -12.08 -22.66 5.54
C TYR A 91 -12.97 -23.39 6.56
N ASP A 92 -13.34 -24.63 6.26
CA ASP A 92 -13.97 -25.50 7.27
C ASP A 92 -12.89 -26.18 8.12
N SER A 93 -12.94 -26.00 9.44
CA SER A 93 -11.98 -26.63 10.35
C SER A 93 -12.04 -28.16 10.32
N LYS A 94 -13.16 -28.77 9.89
CA LYS A 94 -13.27 -30.23 9.76
C LYS A 94 -12.44 -30.80 8.61
N THR A 95 -12.14 -30.00 7.58
CA THR A 95 -11.40 -30.47 6.41
C THR A 95 -9.90 -30.28 6.54
N CYS A 96 -9.43 -29.54 7.56
CA CYS A 96 -8.00 -29.36 7.81
C CYS A 96 -7.46 -30.47 8.74
N PRO A 97 -6.56 -31.35 8.25
CA PRO A 97 -6.09 -32.50 9.03
C PRO A 97 -5.05 -32.16 10.10
N PHE A 98 -4.57 -30.92 10.13
CA PHE A 98 -3.44 -30.51 10.97
C PHE A 98 -3.85 -29.88 12.31
N ILE A 99 -5.15 -29.61 12.52
CA ILE A 99 -5.65 -28.95 13.72
C ILE A 99 -5.60 -29.92 14.90
N GLU A 100 -4.88 -29.53 15.96
CA GLU A 100 -4.84 -30.31 17.18
C GLU A 100 -6.19 -30.30 17.91
N ARG A 101 -6.48 -31.39 18.63
CA ARG A 101 -7.77 -31.59 19.30
C ARG A 101 -8.12 -30.42 20.23
N GLN A 102 -7.17 -29.76 20.91
CA GLN A 102 -7.52 -28.62 21.77
C GLN A 102 -8.12 -27.41 21.04
N PHE A 103 -7.87 -27.25 19.74
CA PHE A 103 -8.37 -26.10 18.97
C PHE A 103 -9.54 -26.46 18.04
N ASN A 104 -9.81 -27.76 17.83
CA ASN A 104 -10.83 -28.22 16.88
C ASN A 104 -12.24 -28.28 17.50
N CYS A 105 -12.77 -27.13 17.90
CA CYS A 105 -14.04 -27.01 18.61
C CYS A 105 -15.22 -27.64 17.87
N LYS A 106 -15.29 -27.46 16.55
CA LYS A 106 -16.37 -28.00 15.71
C LYS A 106 -16.34 -29.52 15.66
N SER A 107 -15.15 -30.14 15.60
CA SER A 107 -15.02 -31.61 15.67
C SER A 107 -15.24 -32.13 17.09
N ASN A 108 -14.98 -31.32 18.11
CA ASN A 108 -15.25 -31.66 19.51
C ASN A 108 -16.72 -31.46 19.92
N GLY A 109 -17.62 -31.11 18.99
CA GLY A 109 -19.05 -31.04 19.23
C GLY A 109 -19.58 -29.69 19.70
N ARG A 110 -18.84 -28.58 19.51
CA ARG A 110 -19.36 -27.24 19.75
C ARG A 110 -20.59 -26.97 18.86
N PRO A 111 -21.77 -26.65 19.42
CA PRO A 111 -23.02 -26.58 18.66
C PRO A 111 -23.24 -25.22 17.96
N ASP A 112 -22.73 -24.13 18.52
CA ASP A 112 -22.87 -22.78 17.97
C ASP A 112 -21.82 -22.50 16.87
N ASN A 113 -22.24 -21.87 15.78
CA ASN A 113 -21.36 -21.52 14.65
C ASN A 113 -21.23 -20.00 14.43
N GLU A 114 -21.91 -19.18 15.22
CA GLU A 114 -21.94 -17.72 15.01
C GLU A 114 -20.56 -17.07 15.24
N TYR A 115 -19.77 -17.59 16.18
CA TYR A 115 -18.41 -17.12 16.46
C TYR A 115 -17.46 -17.20 15.24
N LEU A 116 -17.78 -18.07 14.27
CA LEU A 116 -17.03 -18.23 13.02
C LEU A 116 -17.30 -17.14 11.99
N LYS A 117 -18.38 -16.37 12.17
CA LYS A 117 -18.91 -15.43 11.19
C LYS A 117 -18.42 -14.00 11.38
N TYR A 118 -17.44 -13.77 12.25
CA TYR A 118 -16.95 -12.42 12.52
C TYR A 118 -15.61 -12.18 11.83
N ARG A 119 -15.50 -11.06 11.11
CA ARG A 119 -14.26 -10.53 10.55
C ARG A 119 -13.88 -9.21 11.21
N TRP A 120 -12.60 -8.91 11.29
CA TRP A 120 -12.13 -7.62 11.78
C TRP A 120 -12.32 -6.54 10.71
N GLN A 121 -12.83 -5.38 11.13
CA GLN A 121 -12.98 -4.19 10.30
C GLN A 121 -12.25 -3.01 10.99
N PRO A 122 -11.08 -2.62 10.49
CA PRO A 122 -10.41 -1.41 10.92
C PRO A 122 -11.28 -0.18 10.69
N SER A 123 -11.11 0.83 11.54
CA SER A 123 -11.91 2.07 11.48
C SER A 123 -11.54 2.95 10.29
N GLY A 124 -10.31 2.82 9.77
CA GLY A 124 -9.76 3.68 8.72
C GLY A 124 -9.59 3.03 7.34
N CYS A 125 -9.82 1.72 7.20
CA CYS A 125 -9.72 1.02 5.92
C CYS A 125 -10.46 -0.34 5.94
N ASN A 126 -10.75 -0.87 4.75
CA ASN A 126 -11.26 -2.24 4.58
C ASN A 126 -10.09 -3.22 4.43
N LEU A 127 -10.10 -4.31 5.20
CA LEU A 127 -9.11 -5.37 5.04
C LEU A 127 -9.44 -6.23 3.81
N PRO A 128 -8.50 -6.42 2.86
CA PRO A 128 -8.69 -7.34 1.75
C PRO A 128 -8.81 -8.77 2.27
N ARG A 129 -9.68 -9.57 1.66
CA ARG A 129 -9.84 -10.99 2.00
C ARG A 129 -8.52 -11.73 1.81
N PHE A 130 -8.20 -12.66 2.71
CA PHE A 130 -6.98 -13.46 2.61
C PHE A 130 -6.92 -14.26 1.30
N ASN A 131 -5.79 -14.16 0.60
CA ASN A 131 -5.51 -14.91 -0.63
C ASN A 131 -4.26 -15.79 -0.42
N GLY A 132 -4.48 -17.07 -0.13
CA GLY A 132 -3.40 -18.02 0.16
C GLY A 132 -2.50 -18.34 -1.04
N LEU A 133 -3.03 -18.29 -2.27
CA LEU A 133 -2.23 -18.51 -3.49
C LEU A 133 -1.28 -17.34 -3.75
N ASP A 134 -1.74 -16.11 -3.55
CA ASP A 134 -0.88 -14.92 -3.61
C ASP A 134 0.19 -14.96 -2.50
N PHE A 135 -0.21 -15.37 -1.29
CA PHE A 135 0.73 -15.55 -0.18
C PHE A 135 1.83 -16.56 -0.48
N LEU A 136 1.50 -17.74 -1.00
CA LEU A 136 2.51 -18.75 -1.36
C LEU A 136 3.29 -18.36 -2.61
N GLY A 137 2.59 -17.84 -3.62
CA GLY A 137 3.12 -17.64 -4.97
C GLY A 137 4.04 -16.43 -5.10
N ARG A 138 3.64 -15.30 -4.51
CA ARG A 138 4.33 -14.02 -4.64
C ARG A 138 5.06 -13.64 -3.36
N ILE A 139 4.43 -13.81 -2.20
CA ILE A 139 4.94 -13.26 -0.94
C ILE A 139 6.01 -14.18 -0.32
N MET A 140 5.72 -15.47 -0.25
CA MET A 140 6.51 -16.49 0.46
C MET A 140 7.29 -17.44 -0.45
N ARG A 141 7.26 -17.26 -1.77
CA ARG A 141 8.01 -18.12 -2.69
C ARG A 141 9.50 -18.06 -2.37
N GLY A 142 10.11 -19.23 -2.17
CA GLY A 142 11.52 -19.34 -1.81
C GLY A 142 11.86 -18.95 -0.36
N LYS A 143 10.88 -18.66 0.49
CA LYS A 143 11.09 -18.11 1.84
C LYS A 143 10.59 -19.02 2.95
N LYS A 144 11.12 -18.79 4.16
CA LYS A 144 10.77 -19.47 5.40
C LYS A 144 10.18 -18.49 6.40
N LEU A 145 8.94 -18.74 6.83
CA LEU A 145 8.30 -18.02 7.93
C LEU A 145 8.33 -18.90 9.16
N MET A 146 8.79 -18.37 10.30
CA MET A 146 8.88 -19.10 11.55
C MET A 146 8.13 -18.38 12.67
N PHE A 147 7.15 -19.07 13.26
CA PHE A 147 6.55 -18.70 14.53
C PHE A 147 7.44 -19.21 15.67
N VAL A 148 7.75 -18.33 16.62
CA VAL A 148 8.55 -18.66 17.79
C VAL A 148 7.82 -18.20 19.04
N GLY A 149 7.42 -19.14 19.89
CA GLY A 149 6.69 -18.74 21.09
C GLY A 149 6.01 -19.87 21.82
N ASP A 150 4.95 -19.52 22.52
CA ASP A 150 4.16 -20.42 23.35
C ASP A 150 3.08 -21.19 22.56
N SER A 151 2.12 -21.77 23.26
CA SER A 151 1.03 -22.54 22.65
C SER A 151 0.09 -21.69 21.77
N LEU A 152 0.10 -20.36 21.89
CA LEU A 152 -0.65 -19.48 21.01
C LEU A 152 0.05 -19.22 19.68
N SER A 153 1.39 -19.27 19.65
CA SER A 153 2.12 -19.35 18.38
C SER A 153 1.80 -20.64 17.63
N LEU A 154 1.67 -21.77 18.35
CA LEU A 154 1.19 -23.02 17.74
C LEU A 154 -0.24 -22.86 17.20
N ASN A 155 -1.11 -22.19 17.95
CA ASN A 155 -2.50 -21.92 17.56
C ASN A 155 -2.56 -21.04 16.29
N GLN A 156 -1.75 -19.99 16.20
CA GLN A 156 -1.65 -19.16 14.99
C GLN A 156 -0.99 -19.90 13.81
N TRP A 157 0.04 -20.70 14.05
CA TRP A 157 0.69 -21.52 13.03
C TRP A 157 -0.29 -22.53 12.41
N GLN A 158 -1.09 -23.24 13.22
CA GLN A 158 -2.09 -24.18 12.71
C GLN A 158 -3.21 -23.48 11.93
N SER A 159 -3.60 -22.26 12.34
CA SER A 159 -4.52 -21.43 11.55
C SER A 159 -3.96 -21.12 10.17
N LEU A 160 -2.69 -20.68 10.09
CA LEU A 160 -2.06 -20.32 8.82
C LEU A 160 -1.91 -21.55 7.92
N THR A 161 -1.49 -22.69 8.46
CA THR A 161 -1.35 -23.91 7.65
C THR A 161 -2.68 -24.38 7.09
N CYS A 162 -3.78 -24.27 7.84
CA CYS A 162 -5.12 -24.57 7.34
C CYS A 162 -5.61 -23.58 6.27
N LEU A 163 -5.37 -22.28 6.47
CA LEU A 163 -5.68 -21.25 5.47
C LEU A 163 -4.99 -21.54 4.14
N LEU A 164 -3.71 -21.93 4.19
CA LEU A 164 -2.91 -22.21 3.01
C LEU A 164 -3.26 -23.56 2.36
N HIS A 165 -3.48 -24.60 3.17
CA HIS A 165 -3.91 -25.91 2.68
C HIS A 165 -5.25 -25.82 1.95
N ASN A 166 -6.21 -25.08 2.50
CA ASN A 166 -7.51 -24.85 1.86
C ASN A 166 -7.40 -23.99 0.59
N ALA A 167 -6.46 -23.04 0.55
CA ALA A 167 -6.24 -22.20 -0.64
C ALA A 167 -5.54 -22.93 -1.79
N ALA A 168 -4.75 -23.96 -1.50
CA ALA A 168 -3.97 -24.72 -2.48
C ALA A 168 -4.21 -26.25 -2.37
N PRO A 169 -5.46 -26.73 -2.56
CA PRO A 169 -5.83 -28.14 -2.30
C PRO A 169 -5.12 -29.14 -3.23
N ASN A 170 -4.73 -28.71 -4.43
CA ASN A 170 -4.06 -29.55 -5.42
C ASN A 170 -2.53 -29.52 -5.31
N THR A 171 -1.98 -28.83 -4.31
CA THR A 171 -0.53 -28.75 -4.09
C THR A 171 -0.11 -29.73 -3.00
N ASN A 172 0.89 -30.57 -3.29
CA ASN A 172 1.46 -31.45 -2.28
C ASN A 172 2.05 -30.60 -1.15
N SER A 173 1.55 -30.80 0.07
CA SER A 173 2.07 -30.19 1.29
C SER A 173 2.54 -31.27 2.26
N THR A 174 3.70 -31.07 2.89
CA THR A 174 4.24 -32.01 3.88
C THR A 174 4.39 -31.36 5.24
N VAL A 175 4.18 -32.15 6.30
CA VAL A 175 4.41 -31.73 7.68
C VAL A 175 5.48 -32.62 8.28
N THR A 176 6.59 -32.01 8.70
CA THR A 176 7.68 -32.72 9.37
C THR A 176 7.89 -32.14 10.76
N ARG A 177 8.31 -33.00 11.69
CA ARG A 177 8.71 -32.60 13.04
C ARG A 177 10.14 -33.06 13.27
N SER A 178 11.03 -32.12 13.55
CA SER A 178 12.42 -32.46 13.85
C SER A 178 12.55 -33.01 15.27
N PRO A 179 13.60 -33.81 15.54
CA PRO A 179 13.95 -34.22 16.91
C PRO A 179 14.22 -33.02 17.84
N SER A 180 14.64 -31.89 17.29
CA SER A 180 14.84 -30.63 18.02
C SER A 180 13.54 -29.89 18.36
N GLY A 181 12.37 -30.43 18.02
CA GLY A 181 11.05 -29.86 18.36
C GLY A 181 10.54 -28.81 17.37
N LEU A 182 11.17 -28.65 16.21
CA LEU A 182 10.73 -27.76 15.14
C LEU A 182 9.67 -28.45 14.29
N SER A 183 8.49 -27.85 14.18
CA SER A 183 7.45 -28.30 13.25
C SER A 183 7.54 -27.49 11.96
N THR A 184 7.61 -28.14 10.81
CA THR A 184 7.76 -27.50 9.50
C THR A 184 6.64 -27.96 8.58
N PHE A 185 5.88 -27.00 8.07
CA PHE A 185 4.87 -27.18 7.03
C PHE A 185 5.43 -26.67 5.70
N SER A 186 5.70 -27.56 4.74
CA SER A 186 6.38 -27.19 3.50
C SER A 186 5.46 -27.31 2.29
N PHE A 187 5.60 -26.36 1.37
CA PHE A 187 5.02 -26.40 0.04
C PHE A 187 6.14 -26.47 -1.02
N PRO A 188 6.54 -27.67 -1.45
CA PRO A 188 7.64 -27.85 -2.41
C PRO A 188 7.44 -27.07 -3.72
N ALA A 189 6.21 -26.99 -4.24
CA ALA A 189 5.89 -26.26 -5.47
C ALA A 189 6.23 -24.75 -5.41
N TYR A 190 6.27 -24.18 -4.20
CA TYR A 190 6.58 -22.78 -3.95
C TYR A 190 7.95 -22.58 -3.31
N ASN A 191 8.69 -23.67 -3.05
CA ASN A 191 9.91 -23.66 -2.24
C ASN A 191 9.72 -22.85 -0.93
N SER A 192 8.56 -22.98 -0.29
CA SER A 192 8.21 -22.20 0.90
C SER A 192 7.98 -23.10 2.10
N SER A 193 8.29 -22.60 3.29
CA SER A 193 8.09 -23.33 4.55
C SER A 193 7.56 -22.44 5.66
N ILE A 194 6.53 -22.95 6.36
CA ILE A 194 5.89 -22.32 7.50
C ILE A 194 6.22 -23.14 8.73
N MET A 195 7.00 -22.58 9.63
CA MET A 195 7.67 -23.28 10.72
C MET A 195 7.15 -22.82 12.08
N PHE A 196 7.19 -23.71 13.06
CA PHE A 196 6.89 -23.42 14.45
C PHE A 196 7.99 -23.97 15.37
N SER A 197 8.63 -23.07 16.10
CA SER A 197 9.63 -23.36 17.12
C SER A 197 9.05 -23.05 18.50
N ARG A 198 8.88 -24.07 19.33
CA ARG A 198 8.30 -23.91 20.67
C ARG A 198 9.33 -23.32 21.63
N ASN A 199 9.13 -22.08 22.01
CA ASN A 199 9.92 -21.41 23.05
C ASN A 199 9.03 -20.41 23.81
N ALA A 200 8.31 -20.90 24.81
CA ALA A 200 7.23 -20.15 25.46
C ALA A 200 7.68 -18.90 26.23
N PHE A 201 8.95 -18.84 26.61
CA PHE A 201 9.52 -17.75 27.41
C PHE A 201 10.57 -16.94 26.63
N LEU A 202 10.94 -17.40 25.43
CA LEU A 202 12.04 -16.91 24.57
C LEU A 202 13.44 -17.06 25.18
N VAL A 203 13.54 -17.16 26.51
CA VAL A 203 14.77 -17.38 27.27
C VAL A 203 14.90 -18.82 27.77
N ASP A 204 16.11 -19.18 28.17
CA ASP A 204 16.45 -20.56 28.52
C ASP A 204 15.89 -20.98 29.89
N ILE A 205 15.37 -22.21 29.95
CA ILE A 205 15.15 -22.93 31.21
C ILE A 205 16.13 -24.10 31.23
N VAL A 206 17.00 -24.14 32.23
CA VAL A 206 18.06 -25.16 32.35
C VAL A 206 17.86 -26.03 33.59
N GLY A 207 18.47 -27.21 33.58
CA GLY A 207 18.36 -28.19 34.67
C GLY A 207 17.20 -29.16 34.49
N ALA A 208 17.06 -30.08 35.45
CA ALA A 208 16.00 -31.08 35.49
C ALA A 208 15.16 -30.91 36.76
N PRO A 209 13.87 -31.32 36.77
CA PRO A 209 13.07 -31.32 37.98
C PRO A 209 13.79 -32.06 39.12
N PRO A 210 13.81 -31.54 40.36
CA PRO A 210 13.14 -30.33 40.87
C PRO A 210 14.04 -29.08 40.93
N LYS A 211 15.07 -28.99 40.09
CA LYS A 211 16.08 -27.90 40.06
C LYS A 211 16.12 -27.18 38.71
N ARG A 212 14.97 -26.90 38.10
CA ARG A 212 14.88 -26.12 36.86
C ARG A 212 15.03 -24.64 37.16
N VAL A 213 15.89 -23.96 36.41
CA VAL A 213 16.19 -22.54 36.58
C VAL A 213 15.87 -21.80 35.28
N MET A 214 14.96 -20.82 35.36
CA MET A 214 14.71 -19.89 34.27
C MET A 214 15.79 -18.80 34.26
N LYS A 215 16.60 -18.74 33.21
CA LYS A 215 17.66 -17.75 33.06
C LYS A 215 17.18 -16.61 32.19
N LEU A 216 16.84 -15.46 32.80
CA LEU A 216 16.26 -14.33 32.07
C LEU A 216 17.25 -13.65 31.10
N ASP A 217 18.55 -13.88 31.27
CA ASP A 217 19.62 -13.24 30.48
C ASP A 217 20.28 -14.20 29.46
N SER A 218 19.62 -15.32 29.12
CA SER A 218 20.19 -16.36 28.26
C SER A 218 19.22 -16.82 27.17
N ILE A 219 19.71 -16.89 25.93
CA ILE A 219 19.00 -17.42 24.75
C ILE A 219 19.92 -18.35 23.95
N SER A 220 19.83 -19.65 24.19
CA SER A 220 20.61 -20.68 23.49
C SER A 220 19.94 -21.15 22.18
N SER A 221 18.61 -21.09 22.12
CA SER A 221 17.81 -21.57 20.98
C SER A 221 17.82 -20.64 19.76
N GLY A 222 18.47 -19.48 19.86
CA GLY A 222 18.43 -18.43 18.84
C GLY A 222 19.06 -18.80 17.50
N SER A 223 19.98 -19.78 17.46
CA SER A 223 20.63 -20.23 16.22
C SER A 223 19.62 -20.70 15.17
N LEU A 224 18.54 -21.35 15.60
CA LEU A 224 17.48 -21.81 14.71
C LEU A 224 16.71 -20.66 14.06
N TRP A 225 16.49 -19.57 14.81
CA TRP A 225 15.69 -18.42 14.35
C TRP A 225 16.37 -17.67 13.20
N LYS A 226 17.71 -17.71 13.14
CA LYS A 226 18.50 -17.10 12.06
C LYS A 226 18.23 -17.69 10.67
N THR A 227 17.58 -18.86 10.61
CA THR A 227 17.30 -19.55 9.34
C THR A 227 16.03 -19.06 8.64
N ALA A 228 15.27 -18.15 9.25
CA ALA A 228 14.00 -17.65 8.73
C ALA A 228 14.11 -16.27 8.08
N ASP A 229 13.34 -16.06 7.02
CA ASP A 229 13.17 -14.77 6.34
C ASP A 229 12.10 -13.91 7.02
N VAL A 230 11.13 -14.56 7.67
CA VAL A 230 10.10 -13.90 8.47
C VAL A 230 10.03 -14.57 9.84
N LEU A 231 10.24 -13.79 10.90
CA LEU A 231 10.11 -14.24 12.29
C LEU A 231 8.88 -13.63 12.92
N VAL A 232 8.03 -14.46 13.55
CA VAL A 232 6.86 -14.02 14.31
C VAL A 232 6.97 -14.54 15.73
N PHE A 233 7.33 -13.65 16.66
CA PHE A 233 7.50 -13.98 18.07
C PHE A 233 6.21 -13.81 18.87
N ASN A 234 5.98 -14.65 19.87
CA ASN A 234 4.97 -14.45 20.91
C ASN A 234 5.48 -14.97 22.26
N SER A 235 5.10 -14.32 23.35
CA SER A 235 5.41 -14.79 24.70
C SER A 235 4.49 -14.06 25.68
N TRP A 236 3.59 -14.75 26.38
CA TRP A 236 2.92 -14.22 27.59
C TRP A 236 2.15 -15.29 28.35
N HIS A 237 1.38 -16.12 27.65
CA HIS A 237 0.36 -16.98 28.26
C HIS A 237 0.94 -17.91 29.34
N TRP A 238 2.16 -18.41 29.11
CA TRP A 238 2.85 -19.33 30.01
C TRP A 238 3.47 -18.67 31.26
N TRP A 239 3.67 -17.35 31.25
CA TRP A 239 4.24 -16.60 32.39
C TRP A 239 3.31 -16.60 33.61
N LEU A 240 2.02 -16.82 33.39
CA LEU A 240 1.00 -16.84 34.45
C LEU A 240 0.88 -18.19 35.15
N HIS A 241 1.59 -19.23 34.70
CA HIS A 241 1.53 -20.55 35.33
C HIS A 241 2.21 -20.56 36.71
N THR A 242 1.50 -21.13 37.68
CA THR A 242 1.97 -21.32 39.06
C THR A 242 1.78 -22.77 39.50
N GLY A 243 2.39 -23.15 40.62
CA GLY A 243 2.27 -24.49 41.20
C GLY A 243 2.76 -25.59 40.24
N ARG A 244 1.99 -26.66 40.07
CA ARG A 244 2.38 -27.82 39.23
C ARG A 244 2.55 -27.48 37.74
N LYS A 245 1.93 -26.40 37.27
CA LYS A 245 2.05 -25.95 35.86
C LYS A 245 3.28 -25.08 35.63
N GLN A 246 3.97 -24.63 36.69
CA GLN A 246 5.15 -23.79 36.58
C GLN A 246 6.34 -24.61 36.04
N PRO A 247 6.93 -24.21 34.90
CA PRO A 247 8.02 -24.97 34.28
C PRO A 247 9.40 -24.69 34.89
N TRP A 248 9.51 -23.79 35.87
CA TRP A 248 10.75 -23.50 36.60
C TRP A 248 10.55 -23.61 38.11
N ASP A 249 11.64 -23.87 38.83
CA ASP A 249 11.69 -23.99 40.28
C ASP A 249 12.38 -22.77 40.93
N ALA A 250 13.22 -22.06 40.16
CA ALA A 250 13.82 -20.77 40.51
C ALA A 250 14.03 -19.88 39.26
N ILE A 251 14.20 -18.57 39.47
CA ILE A 251 14.47 -17.57 38.42
C ILE A 251 15.83 -16.93 38.68
N MET A 252 16.66 -16.86 37.64
CA MET A 252 17.99 -16.27 37.68
C MET A 252 18.06 -15.03 36.77
N SER A 253 18.58 -13.94 37.31
CA SER A 253 18.89 -12.69 36.59
C SER A 253 20.26 -12.19 37.01
N GLY A 254 21.19 -12.12 36.05
CA GLY A 254 22.61 -11.95 36.27
C GLY A 254 23.14 -13.07 37.18
N ASN A 255 23.76 -12.66 38.29
CA ASN A 255 24.30 -13.58 39.30
C ASN A 255 23.31 -13.84 40.45
N VAL A 256 22.10 -13.28 40.40
CA VAL A 256 21.11 -13.40 41.49
C VAL A 256 20.08 -14.47 41.12
N THR A 257 19.92 -15.47 41.99
CA THR A 257 18.89 -16.51 41.87
C THR A 257 17.86 -16.33 42.98
N VAL A 258 16.59 -16.22 42.60
CA VAL A 258 15.46 -16.11 43.52
C VAL A 258 14.48 -17.26 43.29
N LYS A 259 13.76 -17.66 44.35
CA LYS A 259 12.74 -18.71 44.24
C LYS A 259 11.61 -18.31 43.29
N ASP A 260 11.18 -17.05 43.35
CA ASP A 260 10.18 -16.52 42.45
C ASP A 260 10.33 -15.00 42.25
N MET A 261 9.68 -14.46 41.23
CA MET A 261 9.75 -13.04 40.85
C MET A 261 8.39 -12.56 40.33
N ASP A 262 8.08 -11.27 40.50
CA ASP A 262 6.94 -10.64 39.84
C ASP A 262 6.95 -10.93 38.33
N ARG A 263 5.79 -11.35 37.80
CA ARG A 263 5.69 -11.84 36.42
C ARG A 263 5.97 -10.76 35.39
N LEU A 264 5.56 -9.52 35.63
CA LEU A 264 5.81 -8.42 34.69
C LEU A 264 7.28 -8.00 34.73
N VAL A 265 7.91 -8.02 35.92
CA VAL A 265 9.35 -7.76 36.06
C VAL A 265 10.18 -8.84 35.37
N ALA A 266 9.86 -10.11 35.59
CA ALA A 266 10.56 -11.23 34.95
C ALA A 266 10.38 -11.21 33.43
N TYR A 267 9.16 -10.92 32.97
CA TYR A 267 8.82 -10.77 31.56
C TYR A 267 9.58 -9.61 30.91
N GLU A 268 9.60 -8.43 31.53
CA GLU A 268 10.35 -7.27 31.00
C GLU A 268 11.83 -7.60 30.83
N LYS A 269 12.46 -8.24 31.83
CA LYS A 269 13.86 -8.65 31.74
C LYS A 269 14.12 -9.64 30.60
N ALA A 270 13.31 -10.68 30.48
CA ALA A 270 13.44 -11.65 29.39
C ALA A 270 13.22 -11.02 28.01
N MET A 271 12.24 -10.13 27.90
CA MET A 271 11.96 -9.39 26.67
C MET A 271 13.11 -8.45 26.30
N MET A 272 13.78 -7.81 27.28
CA MET A 272 14.98 -7.01 27.03
C MET A 272 16.14 -7.88 26.51
N THR A 273 16.31 -9.09 27.04
CA THR A 273 17.29 -10.06 26.53
C THR A 273 16.96 -10.49 25.09
N TRP A 274 15.70 -10.76 24.78
CA TRP A 274 15.25 -11.04 23.41
C TRP A 274 15.51 -9.86 22.47
N ALA A 275 15.15 -8.64 22.87
CA ALA A 275 15.38 -7.43 22.09
C ALA A 275 16.87 -7.24 21.75
N LYS A 276 17.74 -7.37 22.76
CA LYS A 276 19.19 -7.33 22.58
C LYS A 276 19.69 -8.44 21.65
N TRP A 277 19.14 -9.64 21.77
CA TRP A 277 19.50 -10.75 20.89
C TRP A 277 19.14 -10.43 19.44
N ILE A 278 17.94 -9.90 19.17
CA ILE A 278 17.51 -9.51 17.82
C ILE A 278 18.46 -8.46 17.23
N ASP A 279 18.72 -7.38 17.97
CA ASP A 279 19.60 -6.28 17.51
C ASP A 279 21.03 -6.75 17.18
N GLN A 280 21.50 -7.81 17.84
CA GLN A 280 22.85 -8.35 17.64
C GLN A 280 22.93 -9.43 16.56
N ASN A 281 21.83 -10.13 16.28
CA ASN A 281 21.87 -11.37 15.51
C ASN A 281 21.05 -11.37 14.22
N ILE A 282 20.14 -10.41 14.04
CA ILE A 282 19.23 -10.35 12.91
C ILE A 282 19.53 -9.13 12.04
N ASP A 283 19.70 -9.37 10.75
CA ASP A 283 19.85 -8.34 9.73
C ASP A 283 18.46 -7.91 9.23
N PRO A 284 18.00 -6.68 9.52
CA PRO A 284 16.66 -6.20 9.14
C PRO A 284 16.47 -6.04 7.62
N SER A 285 17.56 -6.02 6.84
CA SER A 285 17.48 -6.01 5.37
C SER A 285 17.08 -7.37 4.80
N LYS A 286 17.38 -8.46 5.53
CA LYS A 286 17.12 -9.84 5.10
C LYS A 286 15.92 -10.46 5.79
N THR A 287 15.78 -10.23 7.09
CA THR A 287 14.75 -10.87 7.91
C THR A 287 13.78 -9.85 8.46
N LYS A 288 12.48 -10.08 8.21
CA LYS A 288 11.41 -9.27 8.81
C LYS A 288 11.04 -9.86 10.17
N VAL A 289 11.08 -9.03 11.21
CA VAL A 289 10.76 -9.45 12.59
C VAL A 289 9.45 -8.85 13.03
N PHE A 290 8.53 -9.71 13.44
CA PHE A 290 7.23 -9.37 14.01
C PHE A 290 7.16 -9.86 15.45
N PHE A 291 6.44 -9.12 16.28
CA PHE A 291 6.01 -9.59 17.59
C PHE A 291 4.48 -9.60 17.61
N GLN A 292 3.89 -10.79 17.73
CA GLN A 292 2.46 -10.97 17.96
C GLN A 292 2.12 -10.40 19.34
N GLY A 293 1.20 -9.42 19.38
CA GLY A 293 0.68 -8.84 20.61
C GLY A 293 0.10 -9.88 21.56
N VAL A 294 -0.13 -9.44 22.80
CA VAL A 294 -0.56 -10.32 23.87
C VAL A 294 -1.96 -10.85 23.57
N SER A 295 -2.11 -12.18 23.49
CA SER A 295 -3.43 -12.77 23.44
C SER A 295 -4.06 -12.73 24.84
N PRO A 296 -5.27 -12.18 25.00
CA PRO A 296 -5.96 -12.18 26.27
C PRO A 296 -6.53 -13.56 26.59
N ASP A 297 -6.78 -13.79 27.87
CA ASP A 297 -7.69 -14.83 28.34
C ASP A 297 -9.04 -14.22 28.73
N HIS A 298 -10.07 -15.06 28.80
CA HIS A 298 -11.42 -14.68 29.24
C HIS A 298 -11.85 -15.55 30.43
N GLY A 299 -11.00 -15.59 31.46
CA GLY A 299 -11.26 -16.36 32.68
C GLY A 299 -12.32 -15.75 33.60
N ARG A 300 -12.59 -14.44 33.50
CA ARG A 300 -13.47 -13.70 34.43
C ARG A 300 -14.39 -12.70 33.73
N ALA A 301 -15.69 -12.95 33.76
CA ALA A 301 -16.68 -12.09 33.11
C ALA A 301 -16.76 -10.65 33.63
N SER A 302 -16.20 -10.38 34.81
CA SER A 302 -16.03 -9.02 35.33
C SER A 302 -15.10 -8.15 34.48
N GLU A 303 -14.24 -8.72 33.65
CA GLU A 303 -13.28 -7.96 32.84
C GLU A 303 -13.90 -7.33 31.60
N TRP A 304 -15.02 -7.88 31.11
CA TRP A 304 -15.73 -7.36 29.93
C TRP A 304 -17.12 -6.81 30.19
N SER A 305 -17.65 -6.95 31.40
CA SER A 305 -18.99 -6.45 31.77
C SER A 305 -18.92 -5.36 32.84
N LYS A 306 -19.43 -4.17 32.50
CA LYS A 306 -19.56 -3.02 33.42
C LYS A 306 -20.42 -3.33 34.65
N GLN A 307 -21.37 -4.26 34.53
CA GLN A 307 -22.26 -4.64 35.63
C GLN A 307 -21.64 -5.68 36.57
N GLY A 308 -20.42 -6.18 36.28
CA GLY A 308 -19.81 -7.28 37.00
C GLY A 308 -20.51 -8.61 36.70
N GLY A 309 -19.98 -9.38 35.75
CA GLY A 309 -20.49 -10.71 35.42
C GLY A 309 -19.90 -11.81 36.31
N LYS A 310 -20.71 -12.80 36.68
CA LYS A 310 -20.23 -14.08 37.21
C LYS A 310 -20.07 -15.07 36.05
N GLY A 311 -18.89 -15.68 35.91
CA GLY A 311 -18.62 -16.66 34.86
C GLY A 311 -17.27 -16.43 34.17
N SER A 312 -17.05 -17.18 33.09
CA SER A 312 -15.87 -17.14 32.23
C SER A 312 -16.33 -17.20 30.76
N CYS A 313 -15.45 -17.57 29.82
CA CYS A 313 -15.82 -17.81 28.42
C CYS A 313 -16.86 -18.93 28.19
N ILE A 314 -17.30 -19.65 29.23
CA ILE A 314 -18.31 -20.71 29.12
C ILE A 314 -19.67 -20.14 28.73
N GLY A 315 -20.24 -20.65 27.64
CA GLY A 315 -21.55 -20.25 27.15
C GLY A 315 -21.57 -18.95 26.34
N GLU A 316 -20.42 -18.30 26.17
CA GLU A 316 -20.30 -17.07 25.37
C GLU A 316 -20.28 -17.41 23.87
N THR A 317 -21.26 -16.88 23.13
CA THR A 317 -21.46 -17.19 21.69
C THR A 317 -21.32 -15.99 20.77
N LYS A 318 -21.21 -14.77 21.34
CA LYS A 318 -21.08 -13.51 20.61
C LYS A 318 -19.92 -12.65 21.12
N PRO A 319 -19.27 -11.89 20.23
CA PRO A 319 -18.22 -10.96 20.64
C PRO A 319 -18.80 -9.78 21.42
N ILE A 320 -17.89 -8.98 21.98
CA ILE A 320 -18.20 -7.65 22.50
C ILE A 320 -18.30 -6.71 21.31
N MET A 321 -19.47 -6.12 21.10
CA MET A 321 -19.70 -5.17 20.02
C MET A 321 -19.06 -3.82 20.33
N GLY A 322 -18.43 -3.21 19.32
CA GLY A 322 -17.74 -1.92 19.42
C GLY A 322 -16.22 -2.07 19.45
N SER A 323 -15.54 -1.09 20.05
CA SER A 323 -14.07 -0.94 20.02
C SER A 323 -13.45 -0.75 21.41
N LYS A 324 -14.19 -1.02 22.49
CA LYS A 324 -13.75 -0.80 23.87
C LYS A 324 -13.88 -2.07 24.70
N TYR A 325 -12.81 -2.40 25.42
CA TYR A 325 -12.79 -3.44 26.44
C TYR A 325 -12.83 -2.81 27.83
N TRP A 326 -13.64 -3.36 28.74
CA TRP A 326 -13.93 -2.71 30.02
C TRP A 326 -12.73 -2.68 30.98
N ALA A 327 -11.99 -3.78 31.11
CA ALA A 327 -10.79 -3.84 31.97
C ALA A 327 -9.61 -2.99 31.46
N GLY A 328 -9.71 -2.44 30.24
CA GLY A 328 -8.66 -1.63 29.65
C GLY A 328 -7.50 -2.44 29.05
N PRO A 329 -6.36 -1.77 28.79
CA PRO A 329 -5.22 -2.37 28.10
C PRO A 329 -4.54 -3.43 28.96
N HIS A 330 -3.98 -4.45 28.29
CA HIS A 330 -3.35 -5.56 28.98
C HIS A 330 -1.96 -5.14 29.52
N ARG A 331 -1.64 -5.45 30.78
CA ARG A 331 -0.39 -4.96 31.40
C ARG A 331 0.88 -5.45 30.68
N ALA A 332 0.89 -6.68 30.21
CA ALA A 332 2.02 -7.23 29.45
C ALA A 332 2.18 -6.61 28.06
N GLU A 333 1.09 -6.12 27.44
CA GLU A 333 1.15 -5.43 26.15
C GLU A 333 1.95 -4.14 26.28
N MET A 334 1.75 -3.40 27.39
CA MET A 334 2.54 -2.20 27.69
C MET A 334 4.04 -2.52 27.86
N VAL A 335 4.38 -3.68 28.43
CA VAL A 335 5.77 -4.12 28.59
C VAL A 335 6.39 -4.41 27.21
N VAL A 336 5.73 -5.19 26.35
CA VAL A 336 6.22 -5.47 24.99
C VAL A 336 6.40 -4.18 24.20
N ALA A 337 5.39 -3.30 24.21
CA ALA A 337 5.45 -2.03 23.51
C ALA A 337 6.60 -1.14 24.02
N LYS A 338 6.86 -1.15 25.34
CA LYS A 338 8.00 -0.45 25.94
C LYS A 338 9.33 -1.03 25.44
N VAL A 339 9.49 -2.35 25.48
CA VAL A 339 10.73 -3.02 25.07
C VAL A 339 11.02 -2.80 23.59
N ILE A 340 10.03 -2.97 22.71
CA ILE A 340 10.22 -2.77 21.26
C ILE A 340 10.68 -1.35 20.94
N LYS A 341 10.18 -0.33 21.67
CA LYS A 341 10.62 1.07 21.50
C LYS A 341 12.09 1.31 21.86
N THR A 342 12.71 0.42 22.63
CA THR A 342 14.13 0.54 23.03
C THR A 342 15.09 -0.18 22.09
N MET A 343 14.58 -0.95 21.13
CA MET A 343 15.40 -1.69 20.16
C MET A 343 16.08 -0.74 19.17
N LYS A 344 17.30 -1.10 18.75
CA LYS A 344 18.00 -0.39 17.67
C LYS A 344 17.28 -0.58 16.33
N ASN A 345 16.82 -1.81 16.05
CA ASN A 345 16.00 -2.15 14.89
C ASN A 345 14.64 -2.68 15.38
N PRO A 346 13.64 -1.81 15.57
CA PRO A 346 12.37 -2.22 16.18
C PRO A 346 11.65 -3.32 15.40
N ALA A 347 11.26 -4.38 16.10
CA ALA A 347 10.35 -5.38 15.56
C ALA A 347 8.97 -4.75 15.28
N ARG A 348 8.28 -5.22 14.24
CA ARG A 348 6.91 -4.79 13.94
C ARG A 348 5.94 -5.42 14.95
N LEU A 349 5.36 -4.62 15.84
CA LEU A 349 4.33 -5.07 16.77
C LEU A 349 3.00 -5.29 16.02
N MET A 350 2.47 -6.50 16.08
CA MET A 350 1.11 -6.79 15.68
C MET A 350 0.19 -6.59 16.87
N ASP A 351 -0.44 -5.42 16.99
CA ASP A 351 -1.24 -5.05 18.15
C ASP A 351 -2.62 -5.73 18.16
N VAL A 352 -2.62 -7.05 18.29
CA VAL A 352 -3.82 -7.89 18.22
C VAL A 352 -4.53 -8.02 19.58
N THR A 353 -4.07 -7.31 20.62
CA THR A 353 -4.55 -7.50 21.99
C THR A 353 -6.02 -7.08 22.13
N LEU A 354 -6.33 -5.82 21.84
CA LEU A 354 -7.67 -5.27 21.99
C LEU A 354 -8.68 -5.98 21.08
N MET A 355 -8.34 -6.20 19.82
CA MET A 355 -9.25 -6.92 18.91
C MET A 355 -9.57 -8.33 19.45
N SER A 356 -8.61 -8.99 20.09
CA SER A 356 -8.82 -10.33 20.66
C SER A 356 -9.58 -10.26 21.99
N GLN A 357 -9.43 -9.19 22.77
CA GLN A 357 -10.21 -8.95 24.00
C GLN A 357 -11.71 -8.80 23.69
N LEU A 358 -12.06 -8.37 22.47
CA LEU A 358 -13.45 -8.29 22.05
C LEU A 358 -14.06 -9.66 21.70
N ARG A 359 -13.27 -10.75 21.73
CA ARG A 359 -13.65 -12.07 21.23
C ARG A 359 -13.86 -13.12 22.32
N LYS A 360 -14.54 -12.77 23.41
CA LYS A 360 -14.91 -13.73 24.47
C LYS A 360 -15.60 -15.02 23.98
N ASP A 361 -16.22 -14.98 22.81
CA ASP A 361 -16.88 -16.10 22.12
C ASP A 361 -15.92 -17.08 21.41
N GLY A 362 -14.70 -16.66 21.09
CA GLY A 362 -13.79 -17.38 20.20
C GLY A 362 -13.02 -18.55 20.83
N HIS A 363 -13.16 -18.77 22.14
CA HIS A 363 -12.39 -19.77 22.88
C HIS A 363 -12.95 -21.19 22.75
N PRO A 364 -12.12 -22.26 22.86
CA PRO A 364 -12.60 -23.63 22.95
C PRO A 364 -13.51 -23.88 24.13
N SER A 365 -13.30 -23.18 25.25
CA SER A 365 -14.12 -23.34 26.44
C SER A 365 -14.16 -24.81 26.87
N VAL A 366 -15.35 -25.38 27.07
CA VAL A 366 -15.55 -26.79 27.41
C VAL A 366 -15.29 -27.76 26.25
N TYR A 367 -15.09 -27.25 25.03
CA TYR A 367 -14.79 -28.03 23.84
C TYR A 367 -13.29 -28.14 23.57
N GLY A 368 -12.43 -27.73 24.51
CA GLY A 368 -10.99 -28.01 24.52
C GLY A 368 -10.65 -29.32 25.26
N PHE A 369 -9.35 -29.59 25.45
CA PHE A 369 -8.91 -30.82 26.14
C PHE A 369 -9.44 -30.98 27.58
N GLY A 370 -9.60 -29.88 28.31
CA GLY A 370 -9.99 -29.92 29.73
C GLY A 370 -11.49 -30.13 29.98
N GLY A 371 -12.33 -30.11 28.94
CA GLY A 371 -13.76 -30.32 29.07
C GLY A 371 -14.43 -29.33 30.04
N HIS A 372 -15.53 -29.77 30.66
CA HIS A 372 -16.21 -29.02 31.72
C HIS A 372 -15.38 -28.86 33.01
N LYS A 373 -14.35 -29.68 33.22
CA LYS A 373 -13.53 -29.66 34.44
C LYS A 373 -12.48 -28.54 34.42
N MET A 374 -11.89 -28.29 33.25
CA MET A 374 -10.93 -27.21 33.03
C MET A 374 -11.21 -26.55 31.67
N PRO A 375 -12.23 -25.68 31.60
CA PRO A 375 -12.57 -24.95 30.38
C PRO A 375 -11.38 -24.11 29.90
N ASP A 376 -11.10 -24.15 28.61
CA ASP A 376 -10.01 -23.41 28.00
C ASP A 376 -10.49 -22.03 27.55
N CYS A 377 -10.17 -21.00 28.34
CA CYS A 377 -10.47 -19.60 28.03
C CYS A 377 -9.23 -18.81 27.60
N SER A 378 -8.17 -19.49 27.16
CA SER A 378 -6.91 -18.84 26.76
C SER A 378 -6.52 -19.11 25.31
N HIS A 379 -6.74 -20.32 24.81
CA HIS A 379 -6.52 -20.66 23.40
C HIS A 379 -7.75 -20.34 22.55
N TRP A 380 -7.64 -20.44 21.24
CA TRP A 380 -8.71 -20.10 20.31
C TRP A 380 -9.18 -21.30 19.48
N CYS A 381 -10.49 -21.36 19.24
CA CYS A 381 -11.04 -22.26 18.24
C CYS A 381 -10.46 -21.93 16.85
N LEU A 382 -10.18 -22.97 16.07
CA LEU A 382 -9.85 -22.85 14.66
C LEU A 382 -10.95 -23.47 13.81
N SER A 383 -11.42 -22.82 12.74
CA SER A 383 -11.18 -21.42 12.32
C SER A 383 -11.67 -20.40 13.37
N GLY A 384 -11.12 -19.19 13.39
CA GLY A 384 -11.45 -18.17 14.39
C GLY A 384 -10.50 -16.98 14.46
N VAL A 385 -10.28 -16.46 15.67
CA VAL A 385 -9.47 -15.25 15.92
C VAL A 385 -8.06 -15.30 15.31
N PRO A 386 -7.31 -16.43 15.39
CA PRO A 386 -5.99 -16.50 14.79
C PRO A 386 -5.98 -16.36 13.25
N ASP A 387 -7.09 -16.63 12.57
CA ASP A 387 -7.19 -16.40 11.13
C ASP A 387 -7.12 -14.90 10.80
N SER A 388 -7.69 -14.05 11.67
CA SER A 388 -7.61 -12.59 11.54
C SER A 388 -6.21 -12.08 11.86
N TRP A 389 -5.51 -12.68 12.83
CA TRP A 389 -4.09 -12.37 13.07
C TRP A 389 -3.23 -12.69 11.85
N ASN A 390 -3.50 -13.82 11.20
CA ASN A 390 -2.79 -14.23 9.99
C ASN A 390 -3.12 -13.34 8.77
N GLN A 391 -4.37 -12.86 8.65
CA GLN A 391 -4.73 -11.87 7.64
C GLN A 391 -3.93 -10.56 7.82
N LEU A 392 -3.83 -10.07 9.06
CA LEU A 392 -3.01 -8.90 9.39
C LEU A 392 -1.51 -9.14 9.16
N LEU A 393 -1.00 -10.32 9.54
CA LEU A 393 0.38 -10.73 9.29
C LEU A 393 0.70 -10.72 7.80
N THR A 394 -0.15 -11.32 6.95
CA THR A 394 0.05 -11.33 5.51
C THR A 394 0.14 -9.91 4.95
N MET A 395 -0.75 -9.01 5.36
CA MET A 395 -0.66 -7.61 4.93
C MET A 395 0.63 -6.95 5.41
N ALA A 396 1.06 -7.22 6.64
CA ALA A 396 2.27 -6.63 7.20
C ALA A 396 3.57 -7.21 6.61
N VAL A 397 3.53 -8.44 6.06
CA VAL A 397 4.62 -9.09 5.34
C VAL A 397 4.69 -8.60 3.89
N VAL A 398 3.55 -8.25 3.29
CA VAL A 398 3.48 -7.53 2.01
C VAL A 398 3.91 -6.09 2.24
N ASP A 399 5.22 -5.88 2.33
CA ASP A 399 5.78 -4.63 1.84
C ASP A 399 5.51 -4.64 0.32
N VAL A 400 4.34 -4.14 -0.13
CA VAL A 400 4.21 -3.64 -1.50
C VAL A 400 5.38 -2.67 -1.68
N HIS A 401 6.14 -2.74 -2.79
CA HIS A 401 7.35 -1.92 -3.01
C HIS A 401 7.03 -0.43 -2.94
N ARG A 402 6.96 0.06 -1.70
CA ARG A 402 6.76 1.44 -1.33
C ARG A 402 8.16 2.01 -1.21
N PHE A 403 8.68 2.44 -2.35
CA PHE A 403 10.00 3.05 -2.45
C PHE A 403 10.05 4.37 -1.65
N ALA A 404 8.90 5.01 -1.45
CA ALA A 404 8.77 6.31 -0.80
C ALA A 404 7.38 6.52 -0.17
N GLU A 405 7.17 7.63 0.53
CA GLU A 405 5.80 8.03 0.92
C GLU A 405 4.96 8.43 -0.29
N SER A 406 5.60 9.05 -1.30
CA SER A 406 5.03 9.50 -2.58
C SER A 406 6.14 9.53 -3.63
N ILE A 407 5.83 9.14 -4.88
CA ILE A 407 6.76 9.27 -6.02
C ILE A 407 6.28 10.39 -6.93
N THR A 408 7.12 11.38 -7.23
CA THR A 408 6.73 12.52 -8.10
C THR A 408 6.89 12.22 -9.58
N CYS A 409 7.92 11.44 -9.92
CA CYS A 409 8.26 11.02 -11.28
C CYS A 409 9.20 9.81 -11.23
N HIS A 410 9.19 9.02 -12.30
CA HIS A 410 10.07 7.86 -12.46
C HIS A 410 10.46 7.67 -13.93
N ALA A 411 11.61 7.03 -14.15
CA ALA A 411 12.14 6.66 -15.46
C ALA A 411 12.94 5.35 -15.37
N TRP A 412 13.13 4.67 -16.48
CA TRP A 412 13.76 3.35 -16.54
C TRP A 412 15.04 3.37 -17.36
N SER A 413 16.02 2.57 -16.94
CA SER A 413 17.23 2.35 -17.73
C SER A 413 16.91 1.70 -19.09
N PRO A 414 17.79 1.85 -20.10
CA PRO A 414 17.63 1.23 -21.42
C PRO A 414 17.27 -0.25 -21.44
N ASP A 415 17.82 -1.00 -20.48
CA ASP A 415 17.65 -2.45 -20.33
C ASP A 415 16.50 -2.83 -19.37
N HIS A 416 15.81 -1.84 -18.80
CA HIS A 416 14.76 -1.99 -17.79
C HIS A 416 15.22 -2.73 -16.52
N SER A 417 16.53 -2.78 -16.23
CA SER A 417 17.06 -3.39 -15.01
C SER A 417 17.12 -2.45 -13.81
N MET A 418 17.09 -1.14 -14.07
CA MET A 418 17.12 -0.09 -13.06
C MET A 418 15.97 0.89 -13.25
N VAL A 419 15.48 1.42 -12.12
CA VAL A 419 14.48 2.48 -12.07
C VAL A 419 15.03 3.67 -11.31
N ALA A 420 14.97 4.85 -11.93
CA ALA A 420 15.22 6.13 -11.29
C ALA A 420 13.88 6.73 -10.86
N LEU A 421 13.77 7.14 -9.60
CA LEU A 421 12.55 7.75 -9.07
C LEU A 421 12.88 8.87 -8.09
N CYS A 422 11.97 9.85 -7.97
CA CYS A 422 12.07 10.87 -6.94
C CYS A 422 11.05 10.60 -5.83
N PRO A 423 11.50 10.38 -4.57
CA PRO A 423 10.64 10.12 -3.42
C PRO A 423 10.07 11.43 -2.82
N ASN A 424 9.53 12.31 -3.66
CA ASN A 424 8.98 13.62 -3.26
C ASN A 424 9.96 14.50 -2.46
N ASN A 425 11.23 14.47 -2.84
CA ASN A 425 12.29 15.26 -2.21
C ASN A 425 13.23 15.86 -3.28
N THR A 426 14.41 16.32 -2.85
CA THR A 426 15.41 16.96 -3.71
C THR A 426 16.35 15.97 -4.42
N GLU A 427 16.13 14.67 -4.26
CA GLU A 427 17.03 13.62 -4.70
C GLU A 427 16.38 12.73 -5.76
N VAL A 428 17.21 12.08 -6.57
CA VAL A 428 16.78 10.98 -7.44
C VAL A 428 17.43 9.71 -6.95
N HIS A 429 16.61 8.70 -6.63
CA HIS A 429 17.08 7.40 -6.15
C HIS A 429 17.04 6.41 -7.32
N ILE A 430 18.15 5.70 -7.53
CA ILE A 430 18.25 4.65 -8.55
C ILE A 430 18.24 3.29 -7.86
N TYR A 431 17.24 2.50 -8.16
CA TYR A 431 17.11 1.13 -7.70
C TYR A 431 17.44 0.16 -8.83
N LYS A 432 18.14 -0.94 -8.51
CA LYS A 432 18.37 -2.06 -9.42
C LYS A 432 17.62 -3.28 -8.93
N SER A 433 17.04 -4.02 -9.87
CA SER A 433 16.44 -5.32 -9.60
C SER A 433 17.55 -6.36 -9.41
N LEU A 434 17.59 -6.98 -8.22
CA LEU A 434 18.46 -8.12 -7.92
C LEU A 434 17.76 -9.47 -8.24
N SER A 435 16.43 -9.49 -8.19
CA SER A 435 15.56 -10.63 -8.54
C SER A 435 14.11 -10.14 -8.77
N GLN A 436 13.18 -11.01 -9.18
CA GLN A 436 11.79 -10.64 -9.54
C GLN A 436 11.06 -9.75 -8.51
N ASP A 437 11.45 -9.76 -7.22
CA ASP A 437 10.82 -8.95 -6.17
C ASP A 437 11.81 -8.26 -5.22
N GLN A 438 13.11 -8.25 -5.51
CA GLN A 438 14.10 -7.55 -4.67
C GLN A 438 14.75 -6.38 -5.42
N TRP A 439 14.60 -5.19 -4.84
CA TRP A 439 15.17 -3.95 -5.33
C TRP A 439 16.16 -3.41 -4.32
N GLU A 440 17.36 -3.08 -4.78
CA GLU A 440 18.39 -2.44 -3.99
C GLU A 440 18.64 -1.03 -4.51
N ARG A 441 18.72 -0.06 -3.60
CA ARG A 441 19.08 1.31 -3.96
C ARG A 441 20.59 1.38 -4.21
N LEU A 442 20.98 1.52 -5.47
CA LEU A 442 22.38 1.58 -5.87
C LEU A 442 22.96 2.99 -5.79
N HIS A 443 22.20 3.99 -6.24
CA HIS A 443 22.70 5.35 -6.33
C HIS A 443 21.69 6.37 -5.81
N VAL A 444 22.21 7.49 -5.33
CA VAL A 444 21.43 8.67 -4.93
C VAL A 444 22.05 9.89 -5.61
N LEU A 445 21.29 10.52 -6.51
CA LEU A 445 21.71 11.72 -7.22
C LEU A 445 21.31 12.94 -6.41
N GLN A 446 22.29 13.63 -5.83
CA GLN A 446 22.10 14.76 -4.92
C GLN A 446 22.75 16.03 -5.48
N LYS A 447 21.96 16.88 -6.14
CA LYS A 447 22.38 18.23 -6.58
C LYS A 447 21.27 19.27 -6.59
N HIS A 448 20.01 18.87 -6.67
CA HIS A 448 18.90 19.81 -6.66
C HIS A 448 18.67 20.38 -5.26
N ASP A 449 18.25 21.66 -5.21
CA ASP A 449 17.97 22.36 -3.94
C ASP A 449 16.48 22.34 -3.57
N GLN A 450 15.63 21.87 -4.48
CA GLN A 450 14.19 21.73 -4.29
C GLN A 450 13.68 20.45 -4.93
N ILE A 451 12.39 20.17 -4.74
CA ILE A 451 11.74 18.94 -5.20
C ILE A 451 11.98 18.70 -6.68
N VAL A 452 12.46 17.49 -7.01
CA VAL A 452 12.59 17.04 -8.40
C VAL A 452 11.19 16.73 -8.93
N SER A 453 10.81 17.42 -10.00
CA SER A 453 9.47 17.36 -10.56
C SER A 453 9.39 16.55 -11.86
N GLY A 454 10.53 16.32 -12.51
CA GLY A 454 10.60 15.51 -13.72
C GLY A 454 11.94 14.79 -13.85
N ILE A 455 11.88 13.54 -14.30
CA ILE A 455 13.02 12.70 -14.62
C ILE A 455 12.72 12.04 -15.96
N ASP A 456 13.72 11.99 -16.84
CA ASP A 456 13.67 11.12 -18.01
C ASP A 456 15.03 10.43 -18.20
N TRP A 457 15.02 9.20 -18.67
CA TRP A 457 16.23 8.38 -18.84
C TRP A 457 16.35 8.00 -20.30
N SER A 458 17.47 8.39 -20.90
CA SER A 458 17.70 8.18 -22.32
C SER A 458 17.84 6.68 -22.62
N SER A 459 17.15 6.24 -23.67
CA SER A 459 17.02 4.85 -24.09
C SER A 459 18.25 4.28 -24.79
N LYS A 460 19.12 5.14 -25.34
CA LYS A 460 20.32 4.74 -26.11
C LYS A 460 21.60 5.19 -25.43
N SER A 461 21.64 6.42 -24.94
CA SER A 461 22.87 7.04 -24.41
C SER A 461 23.09 6.79 -22.91
N ASN A 462 22.15 6.16 -22.21
CA ASN A 462 22.21 5.90 -20.76
C ASN A 462 22.51 7.15 -19.92
N LYS A 463 21.90 8.28 -20.27
CA LYS A 463 21.96 9.56 -19.57
C LYS A 463 20.63 9.83 -18.91
N ILE A 464 20.67 10.34 -17.68
CA ILE A 464 19.47 10.78 -16.97
C ILE A 464 19.37 12.29 -17.10
N VAL A 465 18.19 12.82 -17.36
CA VAL A 465 17.91 14.24 -17.19
C VAL A 465 16.94 14.42 -16.03
N SER A 466 17.26 15.35 -15.13
CA SER A 466 16.37 15.73 -14.03
C SER A 466 16.08 17.23 -14.07
N VAL A 467 14.88 17.59 -13.62
CA VAL A 467 14.45 18.99 -13.48
C VAL A 467 13.76 19.21 -12.13
N SER A 468 13.90 20.41 -11.58
CA SER A 468 13.41 20.72 -10.24
C SER A 468 12.76 22.10 -10.16
N HIS A 469 12.03 22.30 -9.07
CA HIS A 469 11.50 23.59 -8.67
C HIS A 469 12.58 24.63 -8.37
N ASP A 470 13.85 24.22 -8.18
CA ASP A 470 15.01 25.09 -8.04
C ASP A 470 15.35 25.90 -9.31
N ARG A 471 14.68 25.57 -10.44
CA ARG A 471 14.78 26.17 -11.78
C ARG A 471 15.95 25.62 -12.61
N ASN A 472 16.65 24.61 -12.10
CA ASN A 472 17.79 23.99 -12.76
C ASN A 472 17.38 22.68 -13.42
N SER A 473 18.23 22.25 -14.35
CA SER A 473 18.24 20.90 -14.88
C SER A 473 19.65 20.35 -14.81
N TYR A 474 19.77 19.05 -14.56
CA TYR A 474 21.03 18.34 -14.64
C TYR A 474 20.91 17.21 -15.64
N VAL A 475 21.95 17.06 -16.46
CA VAL A 475 22.18 15.86 -17.26
C VAL A 475 23.25 15.04 -16.55
N TRP A 476 22.89 13.82 -16.14
CA TRP A 476 23.74 12.89 -15.43
C TRP A 476 24.30 11.89 -16.42
N SER A 477 25.62 11.77 -16.44
CA SER A 477 26.35 10.76 -17.24
C SER A 477 27.08 9.81 -16.30
N MET A 478 27.17 8.54 -16.67
CA MET A 478 27.94 7.56 -15.90
C MET A 478 29.42 7.62 -16.31
N GLU A 479 30.29 8.01 -15.38
CA GLU A 479 31.74 8.08 -15.57
C GLU A 479 32.44 7.37 -14.41
N GLY A 480 33.29 6.37 -14.71
CA GLY A 480 34.02 5.65 -13.65
C GLY A 480 33.15 4.87 -12.65
N GLY A 481 31.88 4.60 -12.97
CA GLY A 481 30.92 3.95 -12.06
C GLY A 481 30.13 4.91 -11.16
N GLU A 482 30.35 6.22 -11.30
CA GLU A 482 29.59 7.25 -10.62
C GLU A 482 28.77 8.11 -11.59
N TRP A 483 27.66 8.64 -11.11
CA TRP A 483 26.81 9.56 -11.88
C TRP A 483 27.30 11.00 -11.72
N VAL A 484 27.87 11.55 -12.79
CA VAL A 484 28.41 12.91 -12.83
C VAL A 484 27.35 13.88 -13.37
N PRO A 485 26.94 14.90 -12.59
CA PRO A 485 25.98 15.92 -13.03
C PRO A 485 26.64 17.01 -13.88
N THR A 486 26.05 17.30 -15.03
CA THR A 486 26.32 18.51 -15.81
C THR A 486 25.15 19.48 -15.69
N LEU A 487 25.39 20.70 -15.19
CA LEU A 487 24.37 21.73 -15.04
C LEU A 487 23.90 22.25 -16.42
N VAL A 488 22.59 22.32 -16.62
CA VAL A 488 21.98 22.93 -17.78
C VAL A 488 21.23 24.20 -17.37
N ILE A 489 21.69 25.34 -17.90
CA ILE A 489 21.11 26.64 -17.60
C ILE A 489 19.84 26.86 -18.43
N LEU A 490 18.68 26.61 -17.82
CA LEU A 490 17.37 26.75 -18.49
C LEU A 490 16.93 28.21 -18.72
N ARG A 491 17.55 29.17 -18.02
CA ARG A 491 17.18 30.60 -18.04
C ARG A 491 15.72 30.86 -17.63
N LEU A 492 15.23 30.11 -16.64
CA LEU A 492 13.88 30.20 -16.09
C LEU A 492 13.81 31.06 -14.82
N ASN A 493 12.68 31.72 -14.59
CA ASN A 493 12.41 32.51 -13.37
C ASN A 493 11.34 31.86 -12.45
N ARG A 494 10.92 30.64 -12.77
CA ARG A 494 9.94 29.80 -12.06
C ARG A 494 10.33 28.33 -12.21
N ALA A 495 9.75 27.48 -11.36
CA ALA A 495 9.98 26.03 -11.35
C ALA A 495 9.92 25.40 -12.74
N ALA A 496 10.86 24.49 -13.02
CA ALA A 496 10.68 23.49 -14.06
C ALA A 496 9.68 22.44 -13.55
N LEU A 497 8.83 21.89 -14.42
CA LEU A 497 7.70 21.04 -14.02
C LEU A 497 7.74 19.66 -14.67
N CYS A 498 8.22 19.55 -15.91
CA CYS A 498 8.30 18.28 -16.64
C CYS A 498 9.50 18.30 -17.59
N VAL A 499 10.03 17.14 -17.94
CA VAL A 499 11.13 16.98 -18.88
C VAL A 499 10.94 15.73 -19.74
N GLN A 500 11.40 15.77 -20.98
CA GLN A 500 11.47 14.60 -21.85
C GLN A 500 12.62 14.73 -22.88
N TRP A 501 13.40 13.67 -23.03
CA TRP A 501 14.35 13.47 -24.13
C TRP A 501 13.63 13.39 -25.47
N SER A 502 14.27 13.90 -26.51
CA SER A 502 13.79 13.74 -27.87
C SER A 502 14.07 12.31 -28.38
N PRO A 503 13.32 11.77 -29.36
CA PRO A 503 13.51 10.40 -29.86
C PRO A 503 14.92 10.09 -30.41
N LYS A 504 15.61 11.11 -30.94
CA LYS A 504 17.01 10.99 -31.38
C LYS A 504 18.03 11.25 -30.26
N GLU A 505 17.58 11.63 -29.06
CA GLU A 505 18.40 11.95 -27.87
C GLU A 505 19.44 13.06 -28.11
N ASN A 506 19.26 13.86 -29.16
CA ASN A 506 20.09 15.02 -29.46
C ASN A 506 19.58 16.29 -28.76
N LYS A 507 18.33 16.26 -28.26
CA LYS A 507 17.68 17.37 -27.56
C LYS A 507 16.83 16.84 -26.40
N PHE A 508 16.48 17.73 -25.48
CA PHE A 508 15.39 17.48 -24.53
C PHE A 508 14.55 18.74 -24.32
N ALA A 509 13.29 18.56 -23.95
CA ALA A 509 12.35 19.64 -23.70
C ALA A 509 12.02 19.74 -22.21
N VAL A 510 11.92 20.96 -21.69
CA VAL A 510 11.52 21.25 -20.30
C VAL A 510 10.33 22.19 -20.30
N GLY A 511 9.22 21.75 -19.71
CA GLY A 511 8.07 22.59 -19.41
C GLY A 511 8.24 23.30 -18.07
N SER A 512 7.77 24.54 -17.97
CA SER A 512 7.97 25.35 -16.76
C SER A 512 6.73 26.12 -16.31
N GLY A 513 6.72 26.48 -15.03
CA GLY A 513 5.79 27.46 -14.46
C GLY A 513 6.06 28.89 -14.93
N ALA A 514 7.10 29.11 -15.73
CA ALA A 514 7.40 30.41 -16.36
C ALA A 514 6.64 30.61 -17.68
N LYS A 515 5.64 29.77 -17.97
CA LYS A 515 4.84 29.81 -19.22
C LYS A 515 5.70 29.69 -20.47
N THR A 516 6.79 28.93 -20.34
CA THR A 516 7.87 28.84 -21.31
C THR A 516 8.29 27.39 -21.42
N VAL A 517 8.65 26.97 -22.63
CA VAL A 517 9.26 25.67 -22.90
C VAL A 517 10.72 25.89 -23.29
N CYS A 518 11.62 25.16 -22.66
CA CYS A 518 13.05 25.20 -22.97
C CYS A 518 13.43 23.97 -23.79
N ILE A 519 14.04 24.17 -24.96
CA ILE A 519 14.61 23.10 -25.78
C ILE A 519 16.11 23.14 -25.60
N CYS A 520 16.66 22.12 -24.95
CA CYS A 520 18.07 22.03 -24.64
C CYS A 520 18.78 21.07 -25.58
N TYR A 521 19.97 21.43 -26.04
CA TYR A 521 20.82 20.62 -26.92
C TYR A 521 22.29 20.80 -26.53
N TYR A 522 23.10 19.81 -26.86
CA TYR A 522 24.53 19.85 -26.56
C TYR A 522 25.31 20.46 -27.72
N GLU A 523 26.14 21.45 -27.43
CA GLU A 523 27.02 22.06 -28.43
C GLU A 523 28.44 21.54 -28.22
N GLN A 524 28.86 20.63 -29.10
CA GLN A 524 30.12 19.88 -28.95
C GLN A 524 31.35 20.78 -29.02
N GLU A 525 31.32 21.84 -29.85
CA GLU A 525 32.42 22.79 -30.03
C GLU A 525 32.79 23.51 -28.72
N ASN A 526 31.78 23.84 -27.91
CA ASN A 526 31.92 24.62 -26.69
C ASN A 526 31.76 23.75 -25.42
N ASN A 527 31.54 22.45 -25.57
CA ASN A 527 31.39 21.46 -24.50
C ASN A 527 30.37 21.86 -23.41
N TRP A 528 29.21 22.38 -23.83
CA TRP A 528 28.17 22.86 -22.91
C TRP A 528 26.75 22.65 -23.46
N TRP A 529 25.77 22.65 -22.56
CA TRP A 529 24.36 22.58 -22.92
C TRP A 529 23.78 23.96 -23.18
N VAL A 530 23.20 24.14 -24.36
CA VAL A 530 22.51 25.36 -24.77
C VAL A 530 21.00 25.16 -24.63
N SER A 531 20.31 26.15 -24.06
CA SER A 531 18.86 26.14 -23.92
C SER A 531 18.20 27.19 -24.82
N LYS A 532 17.35 26.81 -25.77
CA LYS A 532 16.58 27.74 -26.63
C LYS A 532 15.12 27.78 -26.19
N LEU A 533 14.56 28.97 -25.99
CA LEU A 533 13.27 29.15 -25.31
C LEU A 533 12.13 29.44 -26.30
N ILE A 534 11.01 28.73 -26.15
CA ILE A 534 9.72 29.06 -26.78
C ILE A 534 8.97 29.97 -25.80
N ARG A 535 9.09 31.30 -26.02
CA ARG A 535 8.54 32.33 -25.12
C ARG A 535 7.22 32.89 -25.63
N LYS A 536 6.37 33.37 -24.71
CA LYS A 536 5.13 34.11 -25.01
C LYS A 536 4.12 33.35 -25.87
N ARG A 537 4.09 32.02 -25.78
CA ARG A 537 3.12 31.16 -26.47
C ARG A 537 2.10 30.52 -25.54
N HIS A 538 2.45 30.34 -24.26
CA HIS A 538 1.56 29.81 -23.23
C HIS A 538 1.07 30.92 -22.30
N GLU A 539 -0.18 30.81 -21.86
CA GLU A 539 -0.76 31.79 -20.93
C GLU A 539 -0.60 31.39 -19.46
N SER A 540 -0.24 30.13 -19.22
CA SER A 540 -0.04 29.56 -17.88
C SER A 540 1.08 28.52 -17.84
N SER A 541 1.25 27.85 -16.69
CA SER A 541 2.28 26.83 -16.46
C SER A 541 2.17 25.68 -17.46
N VAL A 542 3.30 25.24 -18.02
CA VAL A 542 3.36 24.07 -18.91
C VAL A 542 3.48 22.81 -18.06
N THR A 543 2.55 21.88 -18.21
CA THR A 543 2.35 20.72 -17.34
C THR A 543 2.93 19.42 -17.88
N SER A 544 2.99 19.28 -19.20
CA SER A 544 3.59 18.12 -19.87
C SER A 544 4.08 18.51 -21.27
N VAL A 545 5.03 17.72 -21.76
CA VAL A 545 5.65 17.84 -23.09
C VAL A 545 5.71 16.45 -23.72
N ALA A 546 5.49 16.37 -25.03
CA ALA A 546 5.53 15.12 -25.78
C ALA A 546 6.16 15.33 -27.16
N TRP A 547 7.30 14.69 -27.38
CA TRP A 547 7.98 14.72 -28.66
C TRP A 547 7.25 13.87 -29.70
N HIS A 548 7.08 14.42 -30.90
CA HIS A 548 6.65 13.65 -32.06
C HIS A 548 7.79 12.73 -32.54
N PRO A 549 7.49 11.52 -33.08
CA PRO A 549 8.51 10.58 -33.56
C PRO A 549 9.54 11.17 -34.54
N ASN A 550 9.14 12.16 -35.34
CA ASN A 550 10.02 12.90 -36.25
C ASN A 550 11.11 13.76 -35.58
N ASN A 551 11.15 13.87 -34.24
CA ASN A 551 12.14 14.64 -33.48
C ASN A 551 12.12 16.17 -33.69
N ILE A 552 11.12 16.68 -34.40
CA ILE A 552 10.96 18.12 -34.74
C ILE A 552 9.73 18.72 -34.07
N LEU A 553 8.58 18.05 -34.13
CA LEU A 553 7.36 18.58 -33.52
C LEU A 553 7.33 18.25 -32.02
N LEU A 554 6.82 19.19 -31.23
CA LEU A 554 6.65 19.04 -29.79
C LEU A 554 5.24 19.45 -29.39
N ALA A 555 4.48 18.52 -28.84
CA ALA A 555 3.20 18.80 -28.22
C ALA A 555 3.40 19.21 -26.76
N THR A 556 2.56 20.13 -26.28
CA THR A 556 2.64 20.69 -24.93
C THR A 556 1.24 20.93 -24.39
N THR A 557 1.07 20.75 -23.09
CA THR A 557 -0.17 21.05 -22.37
C THR A 557 0.09 22.07 -21.28
N SER A 558 -0.93 22.85 -20.94
CA SER A 558 -0.83 23.87 -19.92
C SER A 558 -2.07 23.97 -19.05
N THR A 559 -1.91 24.57 -17.88
CA THR A 559 -3.03 24.90 -16.98
C THR A 559 -3.93 26.02 -17.50
N ASP A 560 -3.65 26.60 -18.67
CA ASP A 560 -4.63 27.39 -19.44
C ASP A 560 -5.68 26.51 -20.15
N GLY A 561 -5.53 25.18 -20.06
CA GLY A 561 -6.41 24.16 -20.62
C GLY A 561 -6.16 23.83 -22.07
N LYS A 562 -5.13 24.40 -22.68
CA LYS A 562 -4.84 24.24 -24.11
C LYS A 562 -3.77 23.18 -24.34
N CYS A 563 -3.88 22.47 -25.47
CA CYS A 563 -2.79 21.69 -26.04
C CYS A 563 -2.23 22.43 -27.26
N ARG A 564 -0.91 22.51 -27.40
CA ARG A 564 -0.25 23.23 -28.50
C ARG A 564 0.89 22.40 -29.07
N VAL A 565 1.06 22.47 -30.40
CA VAL A 565 2.15 21.82 -31.12
C VAL A 565 3.08 22.87 -31.70
N PHE A 566 4.38 22.74 -31.44
CA PHE A 566 5.42 23.66 -31.89
C PHE A 566 6.46 22.96 -32.74
N SER A 567 7.06 23.71 -33.69
CA SER A 567 8.30 23.30 -34.33
C SER A 567 9.50 23.59 -33.42
N THR A 568 10.37 22.60 -33.24
CA THR A 568 11.61 22.69 -32.45
C THR A 568 12.85 22.49 -33.31
N PHE A 569 12.74 22.74 -34.61
CA PHE A 569 13.87 22.61 -35.55
C PHE A 569 15.01 23.56 -35.17
N ILE A 570 16.20 23.00 -34.97
CA ILE A 570 17.43 23.74 -34.67
C ILE A 570 18.44 23.44 -35.78
N LYS A 571 18.77 24.48 -36.57
CA LYS A 571 19.78 24.40 -37.61
C LYS A 571 21.12 23.98 -37.00
N GLY A 572 21.78 22.97 -37.60
CA GLY A 572 23.05 22.41 -37.12
C GLY A 572 22.90 21.24 -36.14
N VAL A 573 21.75 21.11 -35.49
CA VAL A 573 21.44 19.98 -34.58
C VAL A 573 20.51 18.97 -35.26
N ASP A 574 19.59 19.46 -36.09
CA ASP A 574 18.64 18.64 -36.85
C ASP A 574 19.01 18.60 -38.34
N THR A 575 18.84 17.43 -38.96
CA THR A 575 18.97 17.22 -40.40
C THR A 575 17.64 17.55 -41.11
N LYS A 576 17.71 18.20 -42.27
CA LYS A 576 16.54 18.38 -43.14
C LYS A 576 16.26 17.09 -43.90
N ASP A 577 15.07 16.52 -43.73
CA ASP A 577 14.63 15.40 -44.56
C ASP A 577 14.06 15.93 -45.89
N SER A 578 14.54 15.40 -47.01
CA SER A 578 14.29 15.88 -48.38
C SER A 578 12.95 15.44 -48.99
N LYS A 579 11.97 14.99 -48.19
CA LYS A 579 10.64 14.66 -48.70
C LYS A 579 9.75 15.91 -48.78
N ALA A 580 9.28 16.19 -49.99
CA ALA A 580 8.33 17.26 -50.30
C ALA A 580 7.02 17.07 -49.50
N GLY A 581 6.61 18.10 -48.75
CA GLY A 581 5.46 18.08 -47.84
C GLY A 581 5.79 17.93 -46.35
N SER A 582 7.07 17.80 -45.98
CA SER A 582 7.52 17.73 -44.57
C SER A 582 7.53 19.12 -43.90
N PRO A 583 7.62 19.23 -42.55
CA PRO A 583 7.66 20.50 -41.78
C PRO A 583 8.90 21.40 -42.04
N ALA A 584 9.56 21.23 -43.19
CA ALA A 584 10.87 21.71 -43.58
C ALA A 584 10.99 23.24 -43.79
N GLU A 585 9.88 23.99 -43.68
CA GLU A 585 9.88 25.46 -43.68
C GLU A 585 9.65 26.10 -42.30
N THR A 586 9.34 25.30 -41.27
CA THR A 586 8.90 25.84 -39.98
C THR A 586 10.06 26.38 -39.14
N LYS A 587 9.91 27.61 -38.64
CA LYS A 587 10.91 28.25 -37.79
C LYS A 587 10.83 27.70 -36.37
N PHE A 588 11.96 27.70 -35.65
CA PHE A 588 11.98 27.34 -34.24
C PHE A 588 10.93 28.14 -33.44
N GLY A 589 10.10 27.46 -32.65
CA GLY A 589 9.08 28.06 -31.80
C GLY A 589 7.83 28.54 -32.56
N GLU A 590 7.71 28.20 -33.84
CA GLU A 590 6.48 28.37 -34.60
C GLU A 590 5.39 27.45 -34.05
N GLN A 591 4.23 28.02 -33.79
CA GLN A 591 3.06 27.28 -33.33
C GLN A 591 2.33 26.73 -34.55
N ILE A 592 2.36 25.40 -34.70
CA ILE A 592 1.72 24.70 -35.81
C ILE A 592 0.22 24.57 -35.54
N LEU A 593 -0.13 24.25 -34.30
CA LEU A 593 -1.50 24.00 -33.90
C LEU A 593 -1.74 24.45 -32.46
N GLN A 594 -2.95 24.95 -32.20
CA GLN A 594 -3.51 25.11 -30.86
C GLN A 594 -4.88 24.44 -30.82
N LEU A 595 -5.05 23.56 -29.83
CA LEU A 595 -6.25 22.79 -29.58
C LEU A 595 -6.95 23.37 -28.35
N ASP A 596 -8.14 23.91 -28.59
CA ASP A 596 -8.96 24.64 -27.63
C ASP A 596 -10.14 23.79 -27.11
N LEU A 597 -9.95 22.48 -26.96
CA LEU A 597 -11.04 21.54 -26.63
C LEU A 597 -11.42 21.52 -25.14
N SER A 598 -10.56 22.01 -24.25
CA SER A 598 -10.79 22.05 -22.80
C SER A 598 -10.68 23.47 -22.24
N TYR A 599 -11.53 23.78 -21.27
CA TYR A 599 -11.46 24.98 -20.43
C TYR A 599 -10.89 24.69 -19.03
N SER A 600 -10.50 23.43 -18.78
CA SER A 600 -9.90 22.96 -17.53
C SER A 600 -8.43 22.63 -17.73
N TRP A 601 -7.65 22.56 -16.66
CA TRP A 601 -6.21 22.27 -16.72
C TRP A 601 -5.91 21.01 -17.53
N ALA A 602 -5.04 21.14 -18.53
CA ALA A 602 -4.51 20.00 -19.27
C ALA A 602 -3.27 19.44 -18.54
N PHE A 603 -3.05 18.13 -18.64
CA PHE A 603 -1.97 17.40 -17.97
C PHE A 603 -1.24 16.51 -18.96
N GLY A 604 -1.46 15.20 -18.98
CA GLY A 604 -0.78 14.27 -19.88
C GLY A 604 -1.04 14.56 -21.36
N VAL A 605 -0.01 14.37 -22.18
CA VAL A 605 -0.07 14.39 -23.64
C VAL A 605 0.91 13.38 -24.19
N LYS A 606 0.52 12.62 -25.22
CA LYS A 606 1.39 11.68 -25.95
C LYS A 606 1.00 11.61 -27.41
N TRP A 607 1.99 11.33 -28.26
CA TRP A 607 1.79 10.95 -29.65
C TRP A 607 1.62 9.44 -29.78
N SER A 608 0.88 9.00 -30.79
CA SER A 608 0.89 7.61 -31.23
C SER A 608 2.27 7.21 -31.76
N PRO A 609 2.59 5.91 -31.86
CA PRO A 609 3.89 5.45 -32.36
C PRO A 609 4.25 5.99 -33.75
N SER A 610 3.27 6.13 -34.64
CA SER A 610 3.41 6.74 -35.97
C SER A 610 3.51 8.27 -35.92
N GLY A 611 2.92 8.90 -34.91
CA GLY A 611 2.80 10.34 -34.77
C GLY A 611 1.55 10.93 -35.43
N ASN A 612 0.67 10.11 -36.00
CA ASN A 612 -0.54 10.58 -36.68
C ASN A 612 -1.63 11.03 -35.70
N THR A 613 -1.72 10.39 -34.54
CA THR A 613 -2.72 10.70 -33.51
C THR A 613 -2.05 11.31 -32.29
N LEU A 614 -2.63 12.38 -31.76
CA LEU A 614 -2.25 13.01 -30.51
C LEU A 614 -3.34 12.75 -29.47
N ALA A 615 -2.99 12.18 -28.32
CA ALA A 615 -3.89 12.08 -27.18
C ALA A 615 -3.46 13.04 -26.07
N TYR A 616 -4.42 13.75 -25.48
CA TYR A 616 -4.16 14.51 -24.25
C TYR A 616 -5.34 14.47 -23.29
N VAL A 617 -5.04 14.68 -22.01
CA VAL A 617 -6.00 14.59 -20.90
C VAL A 617 -5.91 15.81 -20.00
N GLY A 618 -6.93 16.00 -19.17
CA GLY A 618 -6.98 17.09 -18.22
C GLY A 618 -7.97 16.85 -17.09
N HIS A 619 -8.28 17.91 -16.36
CA HIS A 619 -9.12 17.86 -15.16
C HIS A 619 -10.63 17.74 -15.46
N SER A 620 -11.03 17.68 -16.73
CA SER A 620 -12.43 17.61 -17.17
C SER A 620 -13.02 16.21 -17.21
N SER A 621 -12.30 15.17 -16.74
CA SER A 621 -12.67 13.75 -16.92
C SER A 621 -12.99 13.42 -18.39
N MET A 622 -12.17 13.98 -19.28
CA MET A 622 -12.21 13.75 -20.72
C MET A 622 -10.80 13.43 -21.22
N ILE A 623 -10.75 12.56 -22.22
CA ILE A 623 -9.58 12.34 -23.07
C ILE A 623 -9.89 12.82 -24.47
N TYR A 624 -8.92 13.52 -25.07
CA TYR A 624 -9.05 14.12 -26.40
C TYR A 624 -8.09 13.40 -27.34
N PHE A 625 -8.61 12.92 -28.46
CA PHE A 625 -7.85 12.32 -29.55
C PHE A 625 -7.89 13.25 -30.74
N VAL A 626 -6.73 13.52 -31.33
CA VAL A 626 -6.60 14.44 -32.45
C VAL A 626 -5.79 13.79 -33.55
N ASP A 627 -6.47 13.48 -34.65
CA ASP A 627 -5.88 12.95 -35.86
C ASP A 627 -5.53 14.08 -36.84
N ASP A 628 -4.57 13.82 -37.73
CA ASP A 628 -4.13 14.73 -38.79
C ASP A 628 -3.76 16.12 -38.24
N VAL A 629 -2.71 16.16 -37.41
CA VAL A 629 -2.19 17.40 -36.80
C VAL A 629 -1.60 18.34 -37.87
N GLY A 630 -2.51 19.06 -38.53
CA GLY A 630 -2.28 20.07 -39.56
C GLY A 630 -3.31 21.20 -39.44
N PRO A 631 -3.59 21.96 -40.52
CA PRO A 631 -4.47 23.13 -40.46
C PRO A 631 -5.95 22.82 -40.20
N SER A 632 -6.38 21.55 -40.30
CA SER A 632 -7.76 21.13 -40.05
C SER A 632 -7.78 19.82 -39.25
N PRO A 633 -7.44 19.86 -37.96
CA PRO A 633 -7.33 18.67 -37.13
C PRO A 633 -8.71 18.04 -36.88
N LEU A 634 -8.78 16.71 -36.94
CA LEU A 634 -9.97 15.96 -36.56
C LEU A 634 -9.88 15.61 -35.08
N ALA A 635 -10.69 16.27 -34.26
CA ALA A 635 -10.67 16.09 -32.82
C ALA A 635 -11.91 15.33 -32.32
N GLN A 636 -11.67 14.24 -31.58
CA GLN A 636 -12.68 13.51 -30.84
C GLN A 636 -12.50 13.73 -29.34
N SER A 637 -13.58 14.02 -28.63
CA SER A 637 -13.61 14.11 -27.16
C SER A 637 -14.36 12.92 -26.59
N VAL A 638 -13.71 12.14 -25.72
CA VAL A 638 -14.31 10.99 -25.04
C VAL A 638 -14.47 11.34 -23.56
N ALA A 639 -15.72 11.53 -23.15
CA ALA A 639 -16.07 11.72 -21.74
C ALA A 639 -16.25 10.37 -21.04
N PHE A 640 -15.76 10.27 -19.81
CA PHE A 640 -15.96 9.11 -18.94
C PHE A 640 -16.47 9.57 -17.56
N ARG A 641 -17.10 8.66 -16.81
CA ARG A 641 -17.82 9.03 -15.57
C ARG A 641 -16.91 9.18 -14.35
N ASP A 642 -15.70 8.66 -14.45
CA ASP A 642 -14.78 8.53 -13.32
C ASP A 642 -13.87 9.77 -13.17
N LEU A 643 -12.92 9.70 -12.23
CA LEU A 643 -12.08 10.82 -11.84
C LEU A 643 -11.04 11.17 -12.92
N PRO A 644 -10.54 12.42 -12.95
CA PRO A 644 -9.69 12.87 -14.04
C PRO A 644 -8.41 12.05 -14.26
N LEU A 645 -7.98 12.00 -15.52
CA LEU A 645 -6.69 11.41 -15.89
C LEU A 645 -5.56 12.42 -15.71
N ARG A 646 -4.42 11.93 -15.23
CA ARG A 646 -3.19 12.70 -15.00
C ARG A 646 -2.17 12.50 -16.11
N ASP A 647 -2.08 11.29 -16.65
CA ASP A 647 -1.17 10.94 -17.73
C ASP A 647 -1.76 9.84 -18.64
N VAL A 648 -1.18 9.67 -19.83
CA VAL A 648 -1.61 8.69 -20.84
C VAL A 648 -0.42 8.01 -21.50
N LEU A 649 -0.65 6.81 -22.05
CA LEU A 649 0.32 6.06 -22.83
C LEU A 649 -0.37 5.35 -24.01
N PHE A 650 0.12 5.56 -25.22
CA PHE A 650 -0.23 4.71 -26.36
C PHE A 650 0.47 3.35 -26.22
N ILE A 651 -0.31 2.27 -26.35
CA ILE A 651 0.22 0.90 -26.39
C ILE A 651 0.20 0.30 -27.80
N SER A 652 -0.67 0.81 -28.67
CA SER A 652 -0.70 0.63 -30.12
C SER A 652 -1.29 1.88 -30.79
N GLU A 653 -1.41 1.93 -32.13
CA GLU A 653 -2.05 3.06 -32.83
C GLU A 653 -3.52 3.26 -32.43
N LYS A 654 -4.21 2.18 -32.02
CA LYS A 654 -5.65 2.18 -31.72
C LYS A 654 -5.96 1.99 -30.25
N MET A 655 -4.97 1.97 -29.36
CA MET A 655 -5.20 1.70 -27.94
C MET A 655 -4.33 2.56 -27.03
N VAL A 656 -4.99 3.16 -26.03
CA VAL A 656 -4.39 4.08 -25.07
C VAL A 656 -4.77 3.66 -23.65
N ILE A 657 -3.78 3.73 -22.76
CA ILE A 657 -3.96 3.58 -21.32
C ILE A 657 -3.92 4.95 -20.67
N GLY A 658 -5.00 5.31 -19.97
CA GLY A 658 -5.07 6.48 -19.11
C GLY A 658 -4.85 6.13 -17.65
N VAL A 659 -4.13 6.97 -16.91
CA VAL A 659 -3.95 6.84 -15.46
C VAL A 659 -4.24 8.15 -14.75
N GLY A 660 -4.71 8.10 -13.50
CA GLY A 660 -5.05 9.31 -12.74
C GLY A 660 -5.62 9.06 -11.35
N TYR A 661 -6.63 9.85 -11.01
CA TYR A 661 -7.18 9.95 -9.65
C TYR A 661 -8.01 8.73 -9.20
N ASP A 662 -8.40 7.84 -10.12
CA ASP A 662 -9.08 6.58 -9.76
C ASP A 662 -8.15 5.49 -9.19
N SER A 663 -6.84 5.72 -9.25
CA SER A 663 -5.82 4.77 -8.76
C SER A 663 -5.79 3.43 -9.49
N ASN A 664 -6.40 3.34 -10.68
CA ASN A 664 -6.33 2.15 -11.54
C ASN A 664 -6.22 2.54 -13.02
N PRO A 665 -5.41 1.86 -13.84
CA PRO A 665 -5.31 2.17 -15.26
C PRO A 665 -6.60 1.89 -16.04
N MET A 666 -6.94 2.80 -16.94
CA MET A 666 -8.13 2.81 -17.80
C MET A 666 -7.75 2.54 -19.25
N VAL A 667 -8.49 1.67 -19.93
CA VAL A 667 -8.24 1.29 -21.33
C VAL A 667 -9.21 2.02 -22.25
N PHE A 668 -8.67 2.70 -23.25
CA PHE A 668 -9.40 3.34 -24.34
C PHE A 668 -8.96 2.72 -25.65
N ALA A 669 -9.90 2.46 -26.56
CA ALA A 669 -9.59 1.92 -27.88
C ALA A 669 -10.44 2.55 -28.97
N ALA A 670 -9.87 2.66 -30.16
CA ALA A 670 -10.55 3.02 -31.39
C ALA A 670 -11.10 1.76 -32.08
N ASP A 671 -12.33 1.84 -32.57
CA ASP A 671 -12.91 0.80 -33.41
C ASP A 671 -12.33 0.81 -34.84
N ASP A 672 -12.88 -0.02 -35.73
CA ASP A 672 -12.45 -0.09 -37.13
C ASP A 672 -12.79 1.17 -37.92
N THR A 673 -13.73 1.99 -37.43
CA THR A 673 -14.08 3.28 -38.02
C THR A 673 -13.20 4.43 -37.51
N GLY A 674 -12.32 4.17 -36.53
CA GLY A 674 -11.45 5.16 -35.91
C GLY A 674 -12.09 5.90 -34.72
N ILE A 675 -13.27 5.49 -34.26
CA ILE A 675 -13.96 6.14 -33.16
C ILE A 675 -13.46 5.58 -31.82
N TRP A 676 -12.89 6.46 -31.00
CA TRP A 676 -12.39 6.14 -29.68
C TRP A 676 -13.50 5.99 -28.63
N SER A 677 -13.35 5.03 -27.73
CA SER A 677 -14.26 4.84 -26.59
C SER A 677 -13.54 4.30 -25.36
N PHE A 678 -14.13 4.50 -24.19
CA PHE A 678 -13.68 3.84 -22.96
C PHE A 678 -14.12 2.37 -22.97
N ILE A 679 -13.18 1.47 -22.70
CA ILE A 679 -13.43 0.03 -22.75
C ILE A 679 -13.65 -0.55 -21.35
N ARG A 680 -12.63 -0.43 -20.48
CA ARG A 680 -12.62 -1.02 -19.13
C ARG A 680 -11.44 -0.55 -18.30
N TYR A 681 -11.43 -0.91 -17.02
CA TYR A 681 -10.23 -0.88 -16.20
C TYR A 681 -9.36 -2.14 -16.42
N ILE A 682 -8.05 -1.98 -16.26
CA ILE A 682 -7.14 -3.13 -16.20
C ILE A 682 -7.44 -3.93 -14.92
N GLY A 683 -7.65 -5.24 -15.07
CA GLY A 683 -7.97 -6.17 -13.97
C GLY A 683 -9.46 -6.41 -13.71
N GLU A 684 -10.37 -5.76 -14.45
CA GLU A 684 -11.82 -5.97 -14.34
C GLU A 684 -12.27 -7.18 -15.19
N LYS A 685 -12.91 -8.18 -14.57
CA LYS A 685 -13.48 -9.32 -15.31
C LYS A 685 -14.77 -8.89 -16.01
N LYS A 686 -14.91 -9.23 -17.29
CA LYS A 686 -16.12 -8.98 -18.09
C LYS A 686 -17.32 -9.68 -17.43
N ALA A 687 -18.39 -8.94 -17.13
CA ALA A 687 -19.67 -9.56 -16.81
C ALA A 687 -20.17 -10.30 -18.06
N ALA A 688 -20.47 -11.59 -17.94
CA ALA A 688 -20.96 -12.40 -19.05
C ALA A 688 -22.26 -11.77 -19.58
N SER A 689 -22.25 -11.35 -20.85
CA SER A 689 -23.45 -10.89 -21.55
C SER A 689 -24.42 -12.06 -21.69
N SER A 690 -25.54 -12.02 -20.98
CA SER A 690 -26.65 -12.95 -21.17
C SER A 690 -27.24 -12.74 -22.57
N ASN A 691 -26.92 -13.63 -23.51
CA ASN A 691 -27.63 -13.70 -24.77
C ASN A 691 -29.10 -14.01 -24.47
N SER A 692 -29.96 -13.06 -24.81
CA SER A 692 -31.40 -13.23 -24.84
C SER A 692 -31.77 -14.29 -25.87
N SER A 693 -32.32 -15.41 -25.41
CA SER A 693 -33.21 -16.21 -26.24
C SER A 693 -34.54 -16.40 -25.50
N TYR A 694 -35.60 -16.08 -26.22
CA TYR A 694 -37.00 -16.22 -25.85
C TYR A 694 -37.30 -17.66 -25.37
N SER A 695 -37.90 -17.82 -24.18
CA SER A 695 -39.00 -18.79 -23.99
C SER A 695 -39.79 -18.57 -22.70
N SER A 696 -41.11 -18.50 -22.90
CA SER A 696 -42.25 -18.68 -21.98
C SER A 696 -42.33 -17.87 -20.68
N GLN A 697 -43.18 -16.84 -20.77
CA GLN A 697 -44.05 -16.34 -19.70
C GLN A 697 -44.75 -17.50 -18.95
N PHE A 698 -44.18 -18.01 -17.85
CA PHE A 698 -44.96 -18.83 -16.91
C PHE A 698 -44.44 -18.83 -15.45
N SER A 699 -43.54 -17.93 -15.06
CA SER A 699 -43.04 -17.83 -13.66
C SER A 699 -43.16 -16.45 -13.01
N GLU A 700 -43.70 -15.44 -13.72
CA GLU A 700 -43.90 -14.09 -13.17
C GLU A 700 -45.11 -13.94 -12.23
N ALA A 701 -45.87 -15.02 -11.99
CA ALA A 701 -47.06 -15.00 -11.14
C ALA A 701 -46.84 -15.59 -9.72
N PHE A 702 -45.74 -16.31 -9.45
CA PHE A 702 -45.46 -16.87 -8.11
C PHE A 702 -44.56 -16.01 -7.22
N GLY A 703 -43.89 -14.98 -7.78
CA GLY A 703 -43.06 -14.05 -7.03
C GLY A 703 -43.82 -12.90 -6.34
N LYS A 704 -45.14 -12.80 -6.54
CA LYS A 704 -45.97 -11.69 -6.01
C LYS A 704 -46.64 -11.96 -4.66
N PHE A 705 -46.38 -13.09 -4.00
CA PHE A 705 -47.01 -13.41 -2.71
C PHE A 705 -46.16 -13.10 -1.46
N TYR A 706 -44.91 -12.62 -1.62
CA TYR A 706 -44.09 -12.15 -0.50
C TYR A 706 -43.34 -10.85 -0.80
N GLY A 707 -44.07 -9.88 -1.37
CA GLY A 707 -43.59 -8.51 -1.56
C GLY A 707 -44.35 -7.49 -0.70
N SER A 708 -43.73 -7.01 0.38
CA SER A 708 -43.84 -5.62 0.84
C SER A 708 -42.54 -5.27 1.57
N GLN A 709 -41.54 -4.72 0.86
CA GLN A 709 -41.19 -3.28 0.77
C GLN A 709 -40.80 -2.68 2.14
N SER A 710 -39.64 -2.04 2.30
CA SER A 710 -39.09 -0.91 1.52
C SER A 710 -37.55 -0.94 1.48
N LYS A 711 -36.87 -0.97 0.32
CA LYS A 711 -36.47 0.18 -0.53
C LYS A 711 -35.77 1.34 0.18
N SER A 712 -34.44 1.34 0.13
CA SER A 712 -33.61 2.49 -0.27
C SER A 712 -32.26 1.97 -0.75
N ALA A 713 -32.17 1.64 -2.05
CA ALA A 713 -30.91 1.41 -2.73
C ALA A 713 -30.73 2.56 -3.70
N THR A 714 -29.97 3.57 -3.26
CA THR A 714 -29.37 4.54 -4.17
C THR A 714 -28.30 3.84 -4.99
N ALA A 715 -28.30 4.11 -6.29
CA ALA A 715 -27.30 3.64 -7.23
C ALA A 715 -25.91 4.21 -6.88
N SER A 716 -25.17 3.54 -6.00
CA SER A 716 -23.75 3.81 -5.72
C SER A 716 -22.89 2.56 -5.51
N ASP A 717 -23.49 1.36 -5.42
CA ASP A 717 -22.77 0.15 -4.96
C ASP A 717 -22.09 -0.69 -6.07
N ALA A 718 -21.75 -0.07 -7.21
CA ALA A 718 -21.01 -0.76 -8.28
C ALA A 718 -19.47 -0.63 -8.18
N SER A 719 -18.92 0.01 -7.13
CA SER A 719 -17.46 0.24 -7.02
C SER A 719 -16.70 -0.73 -6.11
N GLU A 720 -17.37 -1.67 -5.44
CA GLU A 720 -16.80 -2.40 -4.29
C GLU A 720 -16.07 -3.74 -4.60
N SER A 721 -15.83 -4.08 -5.87
CA SER A 721 -15.05 -5.28 -6.24
C SER A 721 -13.84 -5.00 -7.14
N ARG A 722 -13.21 -3.82 -7.03
CA ARG A 722 -12.06 -3.44 -7.85
C ARG A 722 -10.75 -3.73 -7.10
N GLY A 723 -9.97 -4.72 -7.53
CA GLY A 723 -8.64 -5.00 -6.98
C GLY A 723 -7.64 -3.90 -7.37
N ARG A 724 -7.58 -2.81 -6.61
CA ARG A 724 -6.70 -1.66 -6.90
C ARG A 724 -5.26 -1.94 -6.43
N VAL A 725 -4.28 -1.73 -7.30
CA VAL A 725 -2.83 -1.88 -7.00
C VAL A 725 -2.28 -0.63 -6.31
N HIS A 726 -2.70 0.54 -6.79
CA HIS A 726 -2.38 1.82 -6.18
C HIS A 726 -3.47 2.27 -5.21
N ASP A 727 -3.06 2.93 -4.12
CA ASP A 727 -3.96 3.45 -3.08
C ASP A 727 -4.19 4.98 -3.20
N ASN A 728 -3.50 5.63 -4.14
CA ASN A 728 -3.56 7.08 -4.38
C ASN A 728 -3.41 7.37 -5.88
N CYS A 729 -3.51 8.65 -6.28
CA CYS A 729 -3.42 9.07 -7.69
C CYS A 729 -2.16 8.52 -8.36
N ILE A 730 -2.35 7.89 -9.51
CA ILE A 730 -1.25 7.52 -10.40
C ILE A 730 -0.88 8.78 -11.19
N ASN A 731 0.36 9.25 -11.05
CA ASN A 731 0.82 10.51 -11.64
C ASN A 731 1.77 10.33 -12.82
N SER A 732 2.28 9.12 -13.05
CA SER A 732 3.20 8.82 -14.15
C SER A 732 2.97 7.41 -14.70
N ILE A 733 3.04 7.27 -16.03
CA ILE A 733 3.02 5.99 -16.75
C ILE A 733 4.16 5.95 -17.77
N VAL A 734 4.95 4.86 -17.76
CA VAL A 734 6.16 4.74 -18.58
C VAL A 734 6.21 3.36 -19.26
N PRO A 735 6.41 3.28 -20.59
CA PRO A 735 6.52 2.00 -21.30
C PRO A 735 7.80 1.24 -20.93
N LEU A 736 7.72 -0.08 -20.89
CA LEU A 736 8.86 -0.99 -20.65
C LEU A 736 9.23 -1.79 -21.92
N SER A 737 8.97 -1.22 -23.09
CA SER A 737 9.31 -1.83 -24.38
C SER A 737 10.71 -1.45 -24.83
N LYS A 738 11.33 -2.28 -25.67
CA LYS A 738 12.55 -1.88 -26.39
C LYS A 738 12.22 -0.72 -27.34
N ALA A 739 13.14 0.23 -27.47
CA ALA A 739 12.98 1.38 -28.36
C ALA A 739 12.70 0.91 -29.80
N GLY A 740 11.61 1.40 -30.41
CA GLY A 740 11.22 1.06 -31.78
C GLY A 740 10.23 -0.10 -31.94
N SER A 741 9.80 -0.76 -30.86
CA SER A 741 8.66 -1.69 -30.93
C SER A 741 7.36 -0.90 -31.18
N PRO A 742 6.56 -1.24 -32.21
CA PRO A 742 5.28 -0.56 -32.47
C PRO A 742 4.23 -0.86 -31.39
N LYS A 743 4.44 -1.92 -30.60
CA LYS A 743 3.52 -2.42 -29.59
C LYS A 743 4.19 -2.42 -28.22
N VAL A 744 3.48 -1.92 -27.21
CA VAL A 744 3.91 -1.92 -25.81
C VAL A 744 3.14 -3.00 -25.06
N MET A 745 3.83 -4.09 -24.69
CA MET A 745 3.24 -5.20 -23.94
C MET A 745 3.38 -5.07 -22.43
N ARG A 746 4.35 -4.27 -21.98
CA ARG A 746 4.62 -4.02 -20.56
C ARG A 746 4.83 -2.54 -20.31
N PHE A 747 4.29 -2.06 -19.21
CA PHE A 747 4.47 -0.68 -18.78
C PHE A 747 4.53 -0.61 -17.26
N SER A 748 4.99 0.53 -16.73
CA SER A 748 5.04 0.80 -15.31
C SER A 748 4.23 2.04 -14.96
N THR A 749 3.66 2.05 -13.76
CA THR A 749 2.99 3.20 -13.18
C THR A 749 3.63 3.56 -11.85
N SER A 750 3.72 4.84 -11.55
CA SER A 750 4.03 5.32 -10.20
C SER A 750 2.95 6.26 -9.70
N GLY A 751 2.77 6.26 -8.38
CA GLY A 751 1.70 7.01 -7.73
C GLY A 751 2.16 7.79 -6.51
N LEU A 752 1.27 8.67 -6.07
CA LEU A 752 1.41 9.43 -4.83
C LEU A 752 1.24 8.57 -3.56
N ASP A 753 1.06 7.26 -3.73
CA ASP A 753 1.15 6.24 -2.68
C ASP A 753 2.59 5.72 -2.47
N GLY A 754 3.51 6.15 -3.34
CA GLY A 754 4.92 5.82 -3.27
C GLY A 754 5.28 4.43 -3.81
N LYS A 755 4.36 3.83 -4.58
CA LYS A 755 4.56 2.53 -5.24
C LYS A 755 4.98 2.72 -6.69
N VAL A 756 5.78 1.78 -7.20
CA VAL A 756 5.93 1.54 -8.65
C VAL A 756 5.33 0.18 -8.95
N ALA A 757 4.33 0.11 -9.83
CA ALA A 757 3.72 -1.13 -10.27
C ALA A 757 4.10 -1.41 -11.73
N ILE A 758 4.35 -2.68 -12.05
CA ILE A 758 4.60 -3.14 -13.41
C ILE A 758 3.39 -3.94 -13.89
N TRP A 759 2.92 -3.63 -15.08
CA TRP A 759 1.74 -4.24 -15.68
C TRP A 759 2.15 -5.01 -16.93
N ASP A 760 1.55 -6.20 -17.10
CA ASP A 760 1.76 -7.07 -18.24
C ASP A 760 0.44 -7.27 -18.98
N LEU A 761 0.45 -7.01 -20.29
CA LEU A 761 -0.73 -7.01 -21.15
C LEU A 761 -0.91 -8.30 -21.94
N GLU A 762 -0.05 -9.32 -21.77
CA GLU A 762 -0.17 -10.60 -22.48
C GLU A 762 -1.58 -11.23 -22.38
N ASN A 763 -2.20 -11.18 -21.20
CA ASN A 763 -3.55 -11.72 -21.00
C ASN A 763 -4.66 -10.87 -21.65
N MET A 764 -4.43 -9.57 -21.86
CA MET A 764 -5.42 -8.69 -22.47
C MET A 764 -5.49 -8.85 -24.00
N GLU A 765 -4.38 -9.21 -24.64
CA GLU A 765 -4.33 -9.48 -26.08
C GLU A 765 -5.27 -10.63 -26.47
N GLN A 766 -5.33 -11.68 -25.66
CA GLN A 766 -6.25 -12.80 -25.87
C GLN A 766 -7.73 -12.43 -25.71
N GLU A 767 -8.04 -11.44 -24.86
CA GLU A 767 -9.42 -11.04 -24.55
C GLU A 767 -10.00 -9.96 -25.49
N LEU A 768 -9.15 -9.14 -26.08
CA LEU A 768 -9.53 -8.00 -26.94
C LEU A 768 -9.40 -8.32 -28.44
N GLY A 769 -8.84 -9.48 -28.80
CA GLY A 769 -8.83 -10.00 -30.17
C GLY A 769 -8.21 -9.03 -31.19
N ASN A 770 -8.81 -8.91 -32.38
CA ASN A 770 -8.31 -8.08 -33.50
C ASN A 770 -8.30 -6.55 -33.22
N GLN A 771 -8.72 -6.08 -32.04
CA GLN A 771 -8.67 -4.66 -31.66
C GLN A 771 -7.32 -4.24 -31.04
N PHE A 772 -6.38 -5.19 -30.86
CA PHE A 772 -5.13 -4.99 -30.13
C PHE A 772 -3.89 -4.75 -31.00
#